data_AF-A0A383V0W7-F1
#
_entry.id   AF-A0A383V0W7-F1
#
_cell.length_a   1.000
_cell.length_b   1.000
_cell.length_c   1.000
_cell.angle_alpha   90.00
_cell.angle_beta   90.00
_cell.angle_gamma   90.00
#
_symmetry.space_group_name_H-M   'P 1'
#
loop_
_entity.id
_entity.type
_entity.pdbx_description
1 polymer ?
#
loop_
_entity_poly.entity_id
_entity_poly.type
_entity_poly.pdbx_seq_one_letter_code
_entity_poly.pdbx_strand_id
1 'polypeptide(L)'
;MGKWRWGVILDAGSSGTRVHVYRWLNSARARQNARGVELYNLPDLETKPSYTKKIHPGVSAYAEIPSKVGPQHLQELLDHALAIVPANQIRDTPIFLMATAGVRLLEPTKQNALLSEICSYAQKHTEFSLPDCNLHIQVIPGETEGLYGWIAANYLLKGFQSSNPTAITKPHTYGFLDMGGASAQLAFAPNATETEKHANDLKLVRMRTLNGDTIEYKVFTTTWLGFGVNQARERYVSSLMDASYTKDPHELLDPCLPSGLKTTMDGKLPDDNYHGTLLLGTGLFDECLRKTYPLLDKDAPCTDQPCLLHGQHVPEIDWNINHFVGVSEYWYTTHEVFASIFKDKKYDLMTYKKRVKDFCSEEWHDIDQNVKANKWGKNVDAKVAQQICFKASWLISVLHDGIGVPRTLAEKPVKVSNSTKDIVSQAKPRISLDSFQAINEVGNMEVSWTLGKMVLYAAGQIPPSDKRALPVGFGPNLGSPEAFQEAGSNIYPILASSEEDSWTEAAEELAEQAHFRFTPGFLFFLLLIGFFGYIFRKQDRRTRLYRFLHRNRRYASPRKNGRGFLYYGCKYFGSRGPIGYAKVLDDDENAAQFELGENESDENEKSDSSGRSQIGRTSGLAAPKVIGVSIDSSNPYFEGGGVSSGDSLGLGIKSTVNTNTFHRAGLAVRAESRERSNLAVPNNGSRQAVGAGRRSRTGSPTRGKIPTLHPLEED
;
A
#
# COMPACT_ATOMS: atom_id res chain seq x y z
N MET A 1 -2.36 7.87 33.80
CA MET A 1 -2.67 7.80 32.34
C MET A 1 -1.35 7.58 31.62
N GLY A 2 -1.20 6.48 30.88
CA GLY A 2 0.12 5.87 30.65
C GLY A 2 1.17 6.68 29.87
N LYS A 3 2.43 6.27 30.05
CA LYS A 3 3.64 6.62 29.27
C LYS A 3 3.42 6.73 27.77
N TRP A 4 2.66 5.79 27.20
CA TRP A 4 2.42 5.63 25.76
C TRP A 4 1.04 6.14 25.35
N ARG A 5 0.98 6.78 24.18
CA ARG A 5 -0.23 7.00 23.40
C ARG A 5 -0.21 6.02 22.22
N TRP A 6 -1.38 5.61 21.76
CA TRP A 6 -1.54 4.63 20.69
C TRP A 6 -2.42 5.19 19.56
N GLY A 7 -2.36 4.58 18.38
CA GLY A 7 -3.26 4.86 17.26
C GLY A 7 -3.40 3.64 16.36
N VAL A 8 -4.63 3.36 15.92
CA VAL A 8 -4.98 2.23 15.03
C VAL A 8 -5.44 2.80 13.70
N ILE A 9 -4.91 2.29 12.59
CA ILE A 9 -5.34 2.68 11.25
C ILE A 9 -5.45 1.49 10.31
N LEU A 10 -6.59 1.42 9.61
CA LEU A 10 -6.89 0.40 8.61
C LEU A 10 -6.73 1.02 7.20
N ASP A 11 -5.70 0.58 6.48
CA ASP A 11 -5.53 0.79 5.04
C ASP A 11 -6.51 -0.13 4.30
N ALA A 12 -7.59 0.45 3.79
CA ALA A 12 -8.61 -0.23 3.01
C ALA A 12 -8.28 -0.15 1.50
N GLY A 13 -7.18 -0.81 1.14
CA GLY A 13 -6.65 -0.95 -0.22
C GLY A 13 -7.52 -1.76 -1.18
N SER A 14 -7.25 -1.64 -2.49
CA SER A 14 -8.02 -2.34 -3.53
C SER A 14 -7.80 -3.85 -3.56
N SER A 15 -6.59 -4.32 -3.27
CA SER A 15 -6.27 -5.76 -3.31
C SER A 15 -6.52 -6.48 -1.99
N GLY A 16 -6.44 -5.77 -0.87
CA GLY A 16 -6.47 -6.30 0.49
C GLY A 16 -6.59 -5.17 1.51
N THR A 17 -6.83 -5.51 2.78
CA THR A 17 -6.91 -4.53 3.88
C THR A 17 -5.82 -4.82 4.91
N ARG A 18 -5.09 -3.78 5.33
CA ARG A 18 -4.10 -3.86 6.40
C ARG A 18 -4.60 -3.10 7.62
N VAL A 19 -4.42 -3.65 8.82
CA VAL A 19 -4.40 -2.85 10.05
C VAL A 19 -2.97 -2.61 10.47
N HIS A 20 -2.68 -1.38 10.90
CA HIS A 20 -1.42 -0.99 11.53
C HIS A 20 -1.71 -0.36 12.88
N VAL A 21 -0.98 -0.79 13.92
CA VAL A 21 -1.00 -0.17 15.24
C VAL A 21 0.33 0.54 15.48
N TYR A 22 0.27 1.80 15.89
CA TYR A 22 1.41 2.64 16.24
C TYR A 22 1.33 3.07 17.70
N ARG A 23 2.47 3.31 18.34
CA ARG A 23 2.57 3.98 19.64
C ARG A 23 3.57 5.13 19.59
N TRP A 24 3.39 6.14 20.43
CA TRP A 24 4.34 7.25 20.63
C TRP A 24 4.33 7.68 22.10
N LEU A 25 5.41 8.32 22.56
CA LEU A 25 5.44 8.85 23.92
C LEU A 25 4.40 9.97 24.10
N ASN A 26 3.75 9.97 25.27
CA ASN A 26 2.87 11.05 25.70
C ASN A 26 3.56 12.42 25.57
N SER A 27 2.89 13.42 24.99
CA SER A 27 3.49 14.70 24.61
C SER A 27 4.17 15.45 25.77
N ALA A 28 3.67 15.32 27.00
CA ALA A 28 4.32 15.87 28.18
C ALA A 28 5.69 15.20 28.48
N ARG A 29 5.76 13.87 28.33
CA ARG A 29 6.98 13.07 28.58
C ARG A 29 7.98 13.16 27.44
N ALA A 30 7.51 13.16 26.19
CA ALA A 30 8.36 13.37 25.02
C ALA A 30 9.15 14.69 25.13
N ARG A 31 8.50 15.76 25.63
CA ARG A 31 9.12 17.07 25.88
C ARG A 31 10.09 17.12 27.07
N GLN A 32 9.88 16.28 28.09
CA GLN A 32 10.80 16.17 29.24
C GLN A 32 12.04 15.33 28.90
N ASN A 33 11.90 14.34 28.02
CA ASN A 33 12.98 13.45 27.62
C ASN A 33 13.89 14.07 26.55
N ALA A 34 13.31 14.75 25.55
CA ALA A 34 14.04 15.30 24.41
C ALA A 34 15.02 16.42 24.79
N ARG A 35 16.24 16.40 24.21
CA ARG A 35 17.32 17.36 24.50
C ARG A 35 17.96 17.92 23.23
N GLY A 36 18.34 19.20 23.29
CA GLY A 36 19.10 19.86 22.22
C GLY A 36 18.37 19.83 20.88
N VAL A 37 18.94 19.14 19.90
CA VAL A 37 18.37 19.02 18.53
C VAL A 37 17.05 18.24 18.53
N GLU A 38 16.85 17.30 19.45
CA GLU A 38 15.66 16.44 19.51
C GLU A 38 14.36 17.24 19.71
N LEU A 39 14.46 18.40 20.37
CA LEU A 39 13.32 19.30 20.60
C LEU A 39 12.75 19.91 19.30
N TYR A 40 13.53 19.93 18.23
CA TYR A 40 13.13 20.39 16.90
C TYR A 40 12.66 19.24 15.98
N ASN A 41 12.52 18.02 16.51
CA ASN A 41 11.95 16.89 15.78
C ASN A 41 10.43 16.85 15.92
N LEU A 42 9.79 16.12 15.00
CA LEU A 42 8.43 15.60 15.18
C LEU A 42 8.44 14.46 16.23
N PRO A 43 7.28 14.08 16.81
CA PRO A 43 7.20 12.98 17.76
C PRO A 43 7.72 11.66 17.17
N ASP A 44 8.41 10.85 17.97
CA ASP A 44 8.92 9.55 17.54
C ASP A 44 7.83 8.47 17.70
N LEU A 45 7.54 7.76 16.62
CA LEU A 45 6.50 6.73 16.51
C LEU A 45 7.16 5.37 16.39
N GLU A 46 6.66 4.41 17.15
CA GLU A 46 7.06 3.01 17.11
C GLU A 46 5.94 2.15 16.52
N THR A 47 6.33 1.18 15.70
CA THR A 47 5.52 -0.01 15.42
C THR A 47 6.43 -1.24 15.33
N LYS A 48 5.83 -2.43 15.26
CA LYS A 48 6.50 -3.73 15.25
C LYS A 48 5.86 -4.58 14.13
N PRO A 49 6.56 -5.54 13.51
CA PRO A 49 5.93 -6.43 12.51
C PRO A 49 4.70 -7.18 13.05
N SER A 50 4.68 -7.49 14.35
CA SER A 50 3.53 -8.09 15.06
C SER A 50 2.40 -7.11 15.38
N TYR A 51 2.54 -5.82 15.04
CA TYR A 51 1.51 -4.78 15.19
C TYR A 51 0.83 -4.44 13.85
N THR A 52 1.16 -5.16 12.78
CA THR A 52 0.56 -5.01 11.46
C THR A 52 0.02 -6.35 10.98
N LYS A 53 -1.19 -6.36 10.43
CA LYS A 53 -1.80 -7.56 9.84
C LYS A 53 -2.55 -7.22 8.56
N LYS A 54 -2.35 -8.03 7.52
CA LYS A 54 -2.99 -7.91 6.21
C LYS A 54 -3.89 -9.10 5.94
N ILE A 55 -5.07 -8.84 5.38
CA ILE A 55 -6.00 -9.84 4.86
C ILE A 55 -6.45 -9.46 3.44
N HIS A 56 -7.07 -10.41 2.75
CA HIS A 56 -7.53 -10.31 1.36
C HIS A 56 -8.94 -10.92 1.25
N PRO A 57 -9.86 -10.39 0.43
CA PRO A 57 -9.72 -9.32 -0.58
C PRO A 57 -9.70 -7.89 0.03
N GLY A 58 -9.82 -6.84 -0.80
CA GLY A 58 -10.07 -5.47 -0.30
C GLY A 58 -11.54 -5.27 0.10
N VAL A 59 -11.84 -4.27 0.94
CA VAL A 59 -13.24 -3.97 1.38
C VAL A 59 -14.20 -3.72 0.22
N SER A 60 -13.71 -3.23 -0.93
CA SER A 60 -14.53 -3.00 -2.12
C SER A 60 -15.15 -4.27 -2.70
N ALA A 61 -14.62 -5.47 -2.40
CA ALA A 61 -15.24 -6.73 -2.78
C ALA A 61 -16.59 -6.99 -2.06
N TYR A 62 -16.88 -6.26 -0.98
CA TYR A 62 -18.12 -6.35 -0.22
C TYR A 62 -19.15 -5.28 -0.63
N ALA A 63 -18.88 -4.46 -1.65
CA ALA A 63 -19.72 -3.33 -2.05
C ALA A 63 -21.17 -3.72 -2.43
N GLU A 64 -21.39 -4.91 -2.99
CA GLU A 64 -22.73 -5.41 -3.35
C GLU A 64 -23.50 -5.96 -2.13
N ILE A 65 -22.81 -6.35 -1.05
CA ILE A 65 -23.42 -6.88 0.18
C ILE A 65 -22.66 -6.33 1.41
N PRO A 66 -22.81 -5.04 1.76
CA PRO A 66 -22.02 -4.39 2.80
C PRO A 66 -22.03 -5.11 4.15
N SER A 67 -23.18 -5.65 4.57
CA SER A 67 -23.36 -6.35 5.87
C SER A 67 -22.47 -7.57 6.10
N LYS A 68 -21.76 -8.04 5.06
CA LYS A 68 -20.73 -9.08 5.20
C LYS A 68 -19.36 -8.53 5.64
N VAL A 69 -19.05 -7.25 5.37
CA VAL A 69 -17.71 -6.68 5.60
C VAL A 69 -17.31 -6.71 7.07
N GLY A 70 -18.26 -6.52 7.99
CA GLY A 70 -18.02 -6.61 9.43
C GLY A 70 -17.51 -7.99 9.86
N PRO A 71 -18.37 -9.04 9.86
CA PRO A 71 -18.02 -10.35 10.38
C PRO A 71 -17.09 -11.17 9.49
N GLN A 72 -17.07 -10.93 8.17
CA GLN A 72 -16.24 -11.72 7.24
C GLN A 72 -14.89 -11.07 6.91
N HIS A 73 -14.60 -9.86 7.42
CA HIS A 73 -13.40 -9.11 7.07
C HIS A 73 -12.86 -8.24 8.21
N LEU A 74 -13.64 -7.29 8.72
CA LEU A 74 -13.17 -6.36 9.75
C LEU A 74 -12.83 -7.05 11.07
N GLN A 75 -13.61 -8.04 11.49
CA GLN A 75 -13.45 -8.67 12.79
C GLN A 75 -12.01 -9.16 13.04
N GLU A 76 -11.40 -9.85 12.07
CA GLU A 76 -10.04 -10.38 12.20
C GLU A 76 -8.96 -9.28 12.36
N LEU A 77 -9.22 -8.07 11.87
CA LEU A 77 -8.35 -6.90 11.99
C LEU A 77 -8.59 -6.13 13.30
N LEU A 78 -9.85 -6.00 13.72
CA LEU A 78 -10.23 -5.36 14.97
C LEU A 78 -9.77 -6.19 16.17
N ASP A 79 -9.99 -7.50 16.16
CA ASP A 79 -9.53 -8.44 17.19
C ASP A 79 -7.99 -8.42 17.31
N HIS A 80 -7.27 -8.27 16.19
CA HIS A 80 -5.81 -8.13 16.19
C HIS A 80 -5.37 -6.81 16.85
N ALA A 81 -6.02 -5.68 16.53
CA ALA A 81 -5.72 -4.39 17.17
C ALA A 81 -6.03 -4.39 18.68
N LEU A 82 -7.15 -4.99 19.08
CA LEU A 82 -7.55 -5.18 20.49
C LEU A 82 -6.55 -6.06 21.27
N ALA A 83 -5.91 -7.02 20.61
CA ALA A 83 -4.86 -7.85 21.21
C ALA A 83 -3.50 -7.13 21.36
N ILE A 84 -3.33 -5.95 20.76
CA ILE A 84 -2.09 -5.15 20.82
C ILE A 84 -2.22 -3.98 21.79
N VAL A 85 -3.35 -3.26 21.74
CA VAL A 85 -3.56 -2.04 22.54
C VAL A 85 -3.93 -2.44 23.98
N PRO A 86 -3.23 -1.94 25.01
CA PRO A 86 -3.56 -2.21 26.41
C PRO A 86 -5.02 -1.88 26.74
N ALA A 87 -5.70 -2.74 27.48
CA ALA A 87 -7.15 -2.62 27.73
C ALA A 87 -7.56 -1.27 28.36
N ASN A 88 -6.70 -0.70 29.21
CA ASN A 88 -6.87 0.62 29.82
C ASN A 88 -6.55 1.80 28.89
N GLN A 89 -6.20 1.56 27.62
CA GLN A 89 -5.91 2.57 26.60
C GLN A 89 -6.82 2.47 25.37
N ILE A 90 -7.64 1.42 25.21
CA ILE A 90 -8.56 1.25 24.07
C ILE A 90 -9.44 2.50 23.86
N ARG A 91 -10.11 2.99 24.92
CA ARG A 91 -11.00 4.18 24.87
C ARG A 91 -10.27 5.49 24.53
N ASP A 92 -8.98 5.58 24.85
CA ASP A 92 -8.11 6.71 24.53
C ASP A 92 -7.50 6.63 23.12
N THR A 93 -7.58 5.47 22.48
CA THR A 93 -6.88 5.15 21.23
C THR A 93 -7.81 5.41 20.05
N PRO A 94 -7.48 6.34 19.14
CA PRO A 94 -8.27 6.56 17.94
C PRO A 94 -8.13 5.38 16.98
N ILE A 95 -9.25 5.01 16.36
CA ILE A 95 -9.27 4.11 15.21
C ILE A 95 -9.66 4.88 13.95
N PHE A 96 -8.94 4.64 12.86
CA PHE A 96 -9.26 5.15 11.54
C PHE A 96 -9.41 3.99 10.55
N LEU A 97 -10.34 4.07 9.59
CA LEU A 97 -10.32 3.26 8.37
C LEU A 97 -10.37 4.22 7.18
N MET A 98 -9.35 4.16 6.33
CA MET A 98 -9.21 5.04 5.19
C MET A 98 -9.12 4.19 3.93
N ALA A 99 -10.17 4.27 3.12
CA ALA A 99 -10.31 3.50 1.90
C ALA A 99 -9.71 4.25 0.70
N THR A 100 -8.94 3.54 -0.12
CA THR A 100 -8.15 4.13 -1.20
C THR A 100 -8.81 3.86 -2.57
N ALA A 101 -8.01 3.80 -3.64
CA ALA A 101 -8.49 3.68 -5.02
C ALA A 101 -9.53 2.57 -5.26
N GLY A 102 -9.48 1.46 -4.51
CA GLY A 102 -10.43 0.36 -4.65
C GLY A 102 -11.88 0.71 -4.32
N VAL A 103 -12.10 1.67 -3.42
CA VAL A 103 -13.44 2.19 -3.09
C VAL A 103 -13.74 3.45 -3.91
N ARG A 104 -12.72 4.25 -4.27
CA ARG A 104 -12.88 5.40 -5.21
C ARG A 104 -13.46 4.99 -6.58
N LEU A 105 -13.28 3.74 -7.00
CA LEU A 105 -13.83 3.17 -8.25
C LEU A 105 -15.31 2.74 -8.16
N LEU A 106 -15.92 2.73 -6.97
CA LEU A 106 -17.31 2.31 -6.78
C LEU A 106 -18.29 3.47 -6.97
N GLU A 107 -19.56 3.17 -7.23
CA GLU A 107 -20.64 4.16 -7.23
C GLU A 107 -20.80 4.81 -5.84
N PRO A 108 -21.03 6.14 -5.71
CA PRO A 108 -21.10 6.82 -4.41
C PRO A 108 -22.13 6.24 -3.43
N THR A 109 -23.23 5.69 -3.93
CA THR A 109 -24.23 4.96 -3.14
C THR A 109 -23.64 3.73 -2.45
N LYS A 110 -22.82 2.94 -3.18
CA LYS A 110 -22.11 1.77 -2.67
C LYS A 110 -20.99 2.16 -1.72
N GLN A 111 -20.25 3.24 -2.01
CA GLN A 111 -19.25 3.79 -1.09
C GLN A 111 -19.89 4.14 0.27
N ASN A 112 -20.98 4.91 0.26
CA ASN A 112 -21.65 5.35 1.48
C ASN A 112 -22.26 4.19 2.28
N ALA A 113 -22.90 3.23 1.61
CA ALA A 113 -23.45 2.03 2.26
C ALA A 113 -22.35 1.18 2.91
N LEU A 114 -21.21 1.02 2.22
CA LEU A 114 -20.06 0.29 2.74
C LEU A 114 -19.44 0.98 3.96
N LEU A 115 -19.15 2.29 3.88
CA LEU A 115 -18.58 3.04 5.02
C LEU A 115 -19.51 3.12 6.23
N SER A 116 -20.83 3.23 6.01
CA SER A 116 -21.82 3.26 7.09
C SER A 116 -21.84 1.94 7.88
N GLU A 117 -21.84 0.80 7.19
CA GLU A 117 -21.75 -0.52 7.83
C GLU A 117 -20.40 -0.71 8.53
N ILE A 118 -19.29 -0.27 7.93
CA ILE A 118 -17.95 -0.31 8.55
C ILE A 118 -17.95 0.48 9.88
N CYS A 119 -18.54 1.68 9.93
CA CYS A 119 -18.60 2.47 11.17
C CYS A 119 -19.51 1.83 12.22
N SER A 120 -20.73 1.43 11.83
CA SER A 120 -21.68 0.70 12.67
C SER A 120 -21.03 -0.53 13.31
N TYR A 121 -20.29 -1.31 12.52
CA TYR A 121 -19.60 -2.50 13.01
C TYR A 121 -18.45 -2.17 13.97
N ALA A 122 -17.62 -1.16 13.67
CA ALA A 122 -16.51 -0.75 14.51
C ALA A 122 -16.98 -0.20 15.87
N GLN A 123 -18.01 0.65 15.88
CA GLN A 123 -18.61 1.22 17.10
C GLN A 123 -19.32 0.16 17.96
N LYS A 124 -19.85 -0.91 17.35
CA LYS A 124 -20.56 -1.97 18.07
C LYS A 124 -19.64 -3.01 18.71
N HIS A 125 -18.48 -3.30 18.09
CA HIS A 125 -17.60 -4.39 18.52
C HIS A 125 -16.27 -3.93 19.13
N THR A 126 -15.99 -2.62 19.17
CA THR A 126 -14.80 -2.07 19.83
C THR A 126 -15.14 -0.83 20.66
N GLU A 127 -14.37 -0.58 21.71
CA GLU A 127 -14.44 0.68 22.49
C GLU A 127 -13.40 1.71 22.02
N PHE A 128 -12.85 1.59 20.81
CA PHE A 128 -11.87 2.54 20.29
C PHE A 128 -12.47 3.94 20.09
N SER A 129 -11.64 4.98 20.19
CA SER A 129 -12.08 6.37 20.06
C SER A 129 -12.49 6.67 18.61
N LEU A 130 -13.80 6.78 18.40
CA LEU A 130 -14.44 6.98 17.10
C LEU A 130 -15.60 8.01 17.22
N PRO A 131 -15.29 9.29 17.53
CA PRO A 131 -16.29 10.32 17.80
C PRO A 131 -17.11 10.76 16.58
N ASP A 132 -16.54 10.69 15.37
CA ASP A 132 -17.22 11.02 14.11
C ASP A 132 -16.87 10.00 13.03
N CYS A 133 -17.87 9.27 12.54
CA CYS A 133 -17.72 8.33 11.44
C CYS A 133 -17.10 8.97 10.20
N ASN A 134 -17.46 10.20 9.84
CA ASN A 134 -17.06 10.82 8.56
C ASN A 134 -15.59 11.24 8.57
N LEU A 135 -15.04 11.58 9.74
CA LEU A 135 -13.62 11.90 9.90
C LEU A 135 -12.77 10.65 10.13
N HIS A 136 -13.32 9.62 10.78
CA HIS A 136 -12.57 8.40 11.11
C HIS A 136 -12.65 7.31 10.02
N ILE A 137 -13.77 7.21 9.30
CA ILE A 137 -14.09 6.13 8.36
C ILE A 137 -14.54 6.75 7.03
N GLN A 138 -13.59 6.89 6.10
CA GLN A 138 -13.77 7.68 4.88
C GLN A 138 -13.03 7.11 3.66
N VAL A 139 -13.45 7.49 2.46
CA VAL A 139 -12.66 7.31 1.24
C VAL A 139 -11.69 8.49 1.12
N ILE A 140 -10.38 8.24 1.10
CA ILE A 140 -9.40 9.33 1.00
C ILE A 140 -9.15 9.73 -0.46
N PRO A 141 -9.04 11.05 -0.76
CA PRO A 141 -8.53 11.52 -2.04
C PRO A 141 -7.12 10.99 -2.30
N GLY A 142 -6.80 10.64 -3.56
CA GLY A 142 -5.46 10.14 -3.89
C GLY A 142 -4.35 11.20 -3.73
N GLU A 143 -4.70 12.49 -3.79
CA GLU A 143 -3.82 13.59 -3.36
C GLU A 143 -3.48 13.49 -1.87
N THR A 144 -4.49 13.27 -1.01
CA THR A 144 -4.30 13.10 0.45
C THR A 144 -3.46 11.86 0.77
N GLU A 145 -3.67 10.77 0.04
CA GLU A 145 -2.89 9.53 0.11
C GLU A 145 -1.41 9.79 -0.25
N GLY A 146 -1.15 10.51 -1.35
CA GLY A 146 0.20 10.93 -1.77
C GLY A 146 0.87 11.90 -0.79
N LEU A 147 0.11 12.85 -0.24
CA LEU A 147 0.57 13.85 0.72
C LEU A 147 0.97 13.21 2.06
N TYR A 148 0.16 12.28 2.56
CA TYR A 148 0.52 11.48 3.75
C TYR A 148 1.73 10.58 3.47
N GLY A 149 1.83 9.95 2.29
CA GLY A 149 3.01 9.20 1.89
C GLY A 149 4.30 10.03 1.85
N TRP A 150 4.22 11.28 1.37
CA TRP A 150 5.32 12.24 1.40
C TRP A 150 5.74 12.62 2.83
N ILE A 151 4.78 12.78 3.75
CA ILE A 151 5.06 12.98 5.18
C ILE A 151 5.80 11.75 5.75
N ALA A 152 5.32 10.54 5.47
CA ALA A 152 5.94 9.29 5.95
C ALA A 152 7.39 9.13 5.44
N ALA A 153 7.63 9.32 4.15
CA ALA A 153 8.97 9.22 3.56
C ALA A 153 9.96 10.22 4.17
N ASN A 154 9.57 11.49 4.29
CA ASN A 154 10.44 12.54 4.85
C ASN A 154 10.62 12.44 6.38
N TYR A 155 9.64 11.87 7.08
CA TYR A 155 9.75 11.55 8.51
C TYR A 155 10.74 10.41 8.78
N LEU A 156 10.70 9.35 7.97
CA LEU A 156 11.60 8.20 8.11
C LEU A 156 13.02 8.51 7.64
N LEU A 157 13.16 9.15 6.46
CA LEU A 157 14.45 9.54 5.87
C LEU A 157 15.03 10.84 6.47
N LYS A 158 14.39 11.38 7.52
CA LYS A 158 14.81 12.56 8.28
C LYS A 158 14.92 13.85 7.45
N GLY A 159 14.23 13.94 6.32
CA GLY A 159 14.15 15.15 5.46
C GLY A 159 13.54 16.38 6.16
N PHE A 160 12.84 16.20 7.29
CA PHE A 160 12.37 17.31 8.13
C PHE A 160 13.40 17.81 9.16
N GLN A 161 14.53 17.10 9.36
CA GLN A 161 15.54 17.47 10.35
C GLN A 161 16.57 18.44 9.74
N SER A 162 16.66 19.66 10.29
CA SER A 162 17.78 20.54 9.94
C SER A 162 19.04 20.16 10.72
N SER A 163 20.17 20.02 10.01
CA SER A 163 21.49 19.86 10.61
C SER A 163 21.98 21.10 11.37
N ASN A 164 21.33 22.25 11.16
CA ASN A 164 21.42 23.41 12.02
C ASN A 164 20.02 24.06 12.22
N PRO A 165 19.39 23.95 13.40
CA PRO A 165 18.09 24.57 13.67
C PRO A 165 18.02 26.10 13.49
N THR A 166 19.16 26.80 13.44
CA THR A 166 19.22 28.26 13.19
C THR A 166 19.51 28.63 11.73
N ALA A 167 19.57 27.65 10.81
CA ALA A 167 19.76 27.92 9.39
C ALA A 167 18.51 28.52 8.75
N ILE A 168 18.70 29.55 7.92
CA ILE A 168 17.63 30.23 7.17
C ILE A 168 17.04 29.30 6.08
N THR A 169 17.85 28.37 5.57
CA THR A 169 17.45 27.38 4.57
C THR A 169 16.80 26.16 5.22
N LYS A 170 15.56 25.83 4.81
CA LYS A 170 14.88 24.59 5.20
C LYS A 170 15.69 23.35 4.77
N PRO A 171 15.59 22.21 5.50
CA PRO A 171 16.22 20.97 5.08
C PRO A 171 15.63 20.47 3.75
N HIS A 172 16.43 19.72 3.00
CA HIS A 172 16.00 19.15 1.73
C HIS A 172 15.08 17.94 1.95
N THR A 173 13.91 17.96 1.32
CA THR A 173 12.90 16.91 1.39
C THR A 173 12.86 16.08 0.10
N TYR A 174 12.77 14.77 0.26
CA TYR A 174 12.56 13.82 -0.83
C TYR A 174 11.18 13.99 -1.47
N GLY A 175 11.10 13.77 -2.78
CA GLY A 175 9.84 13.48 -3.46
C GLY A 175 9.37 12.05 -3.17
N PHE A 176 8.08 11.79 -3.34
CA PHE A 176 7.42 10.53 -3.03
C PHE A 176 6.62 10.04 -4.25
N LEU A 177 6.78 8.76 -4.60
CA LEU A 177 6.04 8.07 -5.64
C LEU A 177 5.40 6.81 -5.04
N ASP A 178 4.09 6.66 -5.18
CA ASP A 178 3.38 5.40 -4.89
C ASP A 178 2.80 4.83 -6.19
N MET A 179 2.80 3.50 -6.28
CA MET A 179 2.07 2.75 -7.30
C MET A 179 1.38 1.60 -6.58
N GLY A 180 0.09 1.79 -6.30
CA GLY A 180 -0.77 0.75 -5.77
C GLY A 180 -1.37 -0.11 -6.88
N GLY A 181 -2.31 -0.97 -6.50
CA GLY A 181 -3.03 -1.82 -7.47
C GLY A 181 -3.97 -1.06 -8.41
N ALA A 182 -4.50 0.10 -8.00
CA ALA A 182 -5.54 0.82 -8.75
C ALA A 182 -5.30 2.32 -9.00
N SER A 183 -4.40 2.98 -8.25
CA SER A 183 -3.89 4.32 -8.60
C SER A 183 -2.37 4.39 -8.46
N ALA A 184 -1.79 5.43 -9.08
CA ALA A 184 -0.47 5.94 -8.75
C ALA A 184 -0.59 7.34 -8.13
N GLN A 185 0.44 7.76 -7.40
CA GLN A 185 0.51 9.03 -6.68
C GLN A 185 1.91 9.63 -6.82
N LEU A 186 1.97 10.95 -6.89
CA LEU A 186 3.21 11.74 -6.86
C LEU A 186 3.04 12.89 -5.86
N ALA A 187 4.06 13.16 -5.05
CA ALA A 187 4.10 14.30 -4.14
C ALA A 187 5.53 14.79 -3.89
N PHE A 188 5.76 16.11 -3.94
CA PHE A 188 7.08 16.71 -3.65
C PHE A 188 6.94 18.19 -3.26
N ALA A 189 7.94 18.76 -2.60
CA ALA A 189 8.06 20.20 -2.41
C ALA A 189 8.90 20.80 -3.55
N PRO A 190 8.35 21.67 -4.42
CA PRO A 190 9.12 22.25 -5.53
C PRO A 190 10.25 23.18 -5.06
N ASN A 191 11.11 23.60 -6.00
CA ASN A 191 12.09 24.66 -5.75
C ASN A 191 11.37 26.01 -5.49
N ALA A 192 12.11 27.03 -5.03
CA ALA A 192 11.52 28.32 -4.67
C ALA A 192 10.78 29.02 -5.83
N THR A 193 11.34 28.99 -7.04
CA THR A 193 10.77 29.61 -8.24
C THR A 193 9.44 28.97 -8.63
N GLU A 194 9.42 27.63 -8.71
CA GLU A 194 8.20 26.88 -9.00
C GLU A 194 7.19 27.03 -7.86
N THR A 195 7.64 27.12 -6.61
CA THR A 195 6.79 27.35 -5.43
C THR A 195 6.06 28.70 -5.45
N GLU A 196 6.63 29.73 -6.10
CA GLU A 196 5.98 31.03 -6.30
C GLU A 196 5.04 31.00 -7.51
N LYS A 197 5.49 30.43 -8.63
CA LYS A 197 4.70 30.27 -9.88
C LYS A 197 3.43 29.42 -9.67
N HIS A 198 3.55 28.31 -8.95
CA HIS A 198 2.49 27.32 -8.73
C HIS A 198 1.75 27.49 -7.40
N ALA A 199 1.87 28.65 -6.73
CA ALA A 199 1.33 28.86 -5.38
C ALA A 199 -0.19 28.58 -5.21
N ASN A 200 -0.97 28.51 -6.29
CA ASN A 200 -2.39 28.18 -6.27
C ASN A 200 -2.70 26.67 -6.20
N ASP A 201 -1.84 25.80 -6.74
CA ASP A 201 -2.08 24.34 -6.81
C ASP A 201 -1.46 23.56 -5.64
N LEU A 202 -0.45 24.13 -4.97
CA LEU A 202 0.25 23.52 -3.84
C LEU A 202 -0.66 23.37 -2.61
N LYS A 203 -0.42 22.31 -1.83
CA LYS A 203 -0.97 22.15 -0.48
C LYS A 203 0.00 22.74 0.54
N LEU A 204 -0.51 23.49 1.52
CA LEU A 204 0.24 23.87 2.71
C LEU A 204 0.10 22.75 3.76
N VAL A 205 1.20 22.10 4.12
CA VAL A 205 1.28 21.14 5.23
C VAL A 205 1.86 21.84 6.46
N ARG A 206 1.13 21.83 7.58
CA ARG A 206 1.60 22.35 8.87
C ARG A 206 1.75 21.23 9.88
N MET A 207 2.95 21.09 10.44
CA MET A 207 3.28 20.15 11.51
C MET A 207 3.88 20.91 12.70
N ARG A 208 4.01 20.25 13.85
CA ARG A 208 4.49 20.84 15.10
C ARG A 208 5.57 19.97 15.73
N THR A 209 6.69 20.58 16.07
CA THR A 209 7.86 19.92 16.68
C THR A 209 7.72 19.81 18.19
N LEU A 210 8.50 18.95 18.84
CA LEU A 210 8.36 18.65 20.27
C LEU A 210 8.44 19.90 21.16
N ASN A 211 9.27 20.89 20.85
CA ASN A 211 9.31 22.16 21.57
C ASN A 211 8.00 22.97 21.54
N GLY A 212 7.09 22.69 20.60
CA GLY A 212 5.83 23.38 20.36
C GLY A 212 5.83 24.29 19.12
N ASP A 213 6.97 24.44 18.44
CA ASP A 213 7.11 25.29 17.27
C ASP A 213 6.47 24.68 16.02
N THR A 214 6.17 25.54 15.05
CA THR A 214 5.45 25.19 13.83
C THR A 214 6.40 25.07 12.65
N ILE A 215 6.33 23.96 11.92
CA ILE A 215 7.02 23.77 10.64
C ILE A 215 6.00 23.65 9.50
N GLU A 216 6.26 24.36 8.42
CA GLU A 216 5.38 24.43 7.25
C GLU A 216 6.11 24.08 5.95
N TYR A 217 5.46 23.29 5.10
CA TYR A 217 5.94 22.93 3.77
C TYR A 217 4.85 23.18 2.74
N LYS A 218 5.25 23.65 1.55
CA LYS A 218 4.37 23.75 0.39
C LYS A 218 4.66 22.55 -0.50
N VAL A 219 3.66 21.72 -0.76
CA VAL A 219 3.82 20.41 -1.37
C VAL A 219 2.87 20.30 -2.55
N PHE A 220 3.41 20.06 -3.73
CA PHE A 220 2.62 19.62 -4.87
C PHE A 220 2.23 18.15 -4.67
N THR A 221 1.01 17.77 -5.00
CA THR A 221 0.63 16.36 -5.09
C THR A 221 -0.44 16.14 -6.15
N THR A 222 -0.38 14.98 -6.81
CA THR A 222 -1.37 14.54 -7.79
C THR A 222 -1.53 13.02 -7.77
N THR A 223 -2.60 12.52 -8.37
CA THR A 223 -2.93 11.09 -8.42
C THR A 223 -3.51 10.70 -9.78
N TRP A 224 -3.17 9.51 -10.25
CA TRP A 224 -3.70 8.92 -11.47
C TRP A 224 -4.49 7.67 -11.14
N LEU A 225 -5.82 7.79 -11.10
CA LEU A 225 -6.75 6.67 -10.92
C LEU A 225 -6.81 5.85 -12.21
N GLY A 226 -6.77 4.52 -12.11
CA GLY A 226 -6.66 3.64 -13.28
C GLY A 226 -5.23 3.45 -13.81
N PHE A 227 -4.22 4.00 -13.13
CA PHE A 227 -2.78 3.87 -13.45
C PHE A 227 -2.02 3.02 -12.42
N GLY A 228 -2.69 2.53 -11.38
CA GLY A 228 -2.15 1.45 -10.55
C GLY A 228 -2.04 0.14 -11.34
N VAL A 229 -1.12 -0.74 -10.94
CA VAL A 229 -0.61 -1.78 -11.85
C VAL A 229 -1.65 -2.82 -12.31
N ASN A 230 -2.68 -3.10 -11.51
CA ASN A 230 -3.73 -4.05 -11.90
C ASN A 230 -4.70 -3.39 -12.89
N GLN A 231 -5.12 -2.14 -12.62
CA GLN A 231 -5.99 -1.39 -13.53
C GLN A 231 -5.28 -1.08 -14.87
N ALA A 232 -3.96 -0.85 -14.85
CA ALA A 232 -3.15 -0.76 -16.05
C ALA A 232 -3.11 -2.10 -16.83
N ARG A 233 -3.05 -3.24 -16.12
CA ARG A 233 -3.12 -4.58 -16.73
C ARG A 233 -4.50 -4.89 -17.33
N GLU A 234 -5.58 -4.48 -16.67
CA GLU A 234 -6.94 -4.60 -17.17
C GLU A 234 -7.11 -3.78 -18.46
N ARG A 235 -6.74 -2.49 -18.44
CA ARG A 235 -6.71 -1.61 -19.63
C ARG A 235 -5.84 -2.16 -20.76
N TYR A 236 -4.71 -2.79 -20.44
CA TYR A 236 -3.83 -3.46 -21.40
C TYR A 236 -4.51 -4.65 -22.07
N VAL A 237 -5.14 -5.53 -21.30
CA VAL A 237 -5.82 -6.73 -21.83
C VAL A 237 -7.03 -6.33 -22.68
N SER A 238 -7.78 -5.30 -22.28
CA SER A 238 -8.83 -4.71 -23.14
C SER A 238 -8.27 -4.20 -24.47
N SER A 239 -7.14 -3.46 -24.46
CA SER A 239 -6.57 -2.94 -25.72
C SER A 239 -5.99 -4.02 -26.64
N LEU A 240 -5.63 -5.21 -26.13
CA LEU A 240 -5.34 -6.39 -26.96
C LEU A 240 -6.61 -6.96 -27.62
N MET A 241 -7.76 -6.91 -26.94
CA MET A 241 -9.04 -7.34 -27.49
C MET A 241 -9.59 -6.35 -28.52
N ASP A 242 -9.52 -5.04 -28.23
CA ASP A 242 -9.94 -3.98 -29.16
C ASP A 242 -9.08 -3.93 -30.44
N ALA A 243 -7.81 -4.36 -30.35
CA ALA A 243 -6.92 -4.51 -31.50
C ALA A 243 -7.15 -5.81 -32.31
N SER A 244 -8.08 -6.68 -31.89
CA SER A 244 -8.42 -7.91 -32.61
C SER A 244 -9.35 -7.65 -33.79
N TYR A 245 -8.99 -8.17 -34.97
CA TYR A 245 -9.89 -8.16 -36.14
C TYR A 245 -11.05 -9.15 -36.02
N THR A 246 -10.93 -10.17 -35.15
CA THR A 246 -12.00 -11.11 -34.83
C THR A 246 -12.66 -10.71 -33.52
N LYS A 247 -14.00 -10.69 -33.51
CA LYS A 247 -14.81 -10.22 -32.39
C LYS A 247 -14.62 -11.05 -31.11
N ASP A 248 -14.41 -12.35 -31.28
CA ASP A 248 -14.23 -13.33 -30.22
C ASP A 248 -13.05 -14.26 -30.63
N PRO A 249 -11.78 -13.85 -30.41
CA PRO A 249 -10.63 -14.68 -30.75
C PRO A 249 -10.49 -15.85 -29.77
N HIS A 250 -10.09 -17.03 -30.24
CA HIS A 250 -9.76 -18.16 -29.35
C HIS A 250 -8.50 -17.89 -28.52
N GLU A 251 -7.46 -17.32 -29.14
CA GLU A 251 -6.21 -16.95 -28.49
C GLU A 251 -5.76 -15.54 -28.90
N LEU A 252 -5.31 -14.74 -27.93
CA LEU A 252 -4.69 -13.42 -28.09
C LEU A 252 -3.22 -13.49 -27.69
N LEU A 253 -2.33 -12.91 -28.50
CA LEU A 253 -0.89 -12.92 -28.24
C LEU A 253 -0.48 -11.77 -27.31
N ASP A 254 0.05 -12.13 -26.14
CA ASP A 254 0.43 -11.22 -25.06
C ASP A 254 1.95 -11.20 -24.85
N PRO A 255 2.68 -10.18 -25.36
CA PRO A 255 4.12 -10.05 -25.12
C PRO A 255 4.48 -9.66 -23.68
N CYS A 256 3.51 -9.30 -22.85
CA CYS A 256 3.68 -8.98 -21.43
C CYS A 256 3.43 -10.17 -20.48
N LEU A 257 3.20 -11.37 -21.01
CA LEU A 257 3.23 -12.62 -20.26
C LEU A 257 4.49 -13.44 -20.64
N PRO A 258 5.05 -14.24 -19.72
CA PRO A 258 6.15 -15.16 -20.01
C PRO A 258 5.85 -16.12 -21.17
N SER A 259 6.89 -16.57 -21.88
CA SER A 259 6.72 -17.46 -23.05
C SER A 259 5.98 -18.75 -22.69
N GLY A 260 5.00 -19.13 -23.52
CA GLY A 260 4.24 -20.39 -23.37
C GLY A 260 3.17 -20.40 -22.27
N LEU A 261 3.08 -19.36 -21.42
CA LEU A 261 2.00 -19.24 -20.42
C LEU A 261 0.64 -19.05 -21.12
N LYS A 262 -0.39 -19.77 -20.65
CA LYS A 262 -1.80 -19.48 -20.99
C LYS A 262 -2.58 -19.00 -19.77
N THR A 263 -3.35 -17.92 -19.92
CA THR A 263 -4.30 -17.45 -18.90
C THR A 263 -5.64 -17.06 -19.52
N THR A 264 -6.69 -16.97 -18.70
CA THR A 264 -7.92 -16.27 -19.06
C THR A 264 -7.69 -14.74 -19.10
N MET A 265 -8.66 -13.98 -19.58
CA MET A 265 -8.61 -12.50 -19.59
C MET A 265 -8.41 -11.90 -18.19
N ASP A 266 -8.96 -12.54 -17.14
CA ASP A 266 -8.77 -12.16 -15.72
C ASP A 266 -7.35 -12.44 -15.18
N GLY A 267 -6.47 -13.05 -15.99
CA GLY A 267 -5.14 -13.50 -15.53
C GLY A 267 -5.18 -14.73 -14.61
N LYS A 268 -6.25 -15.54 -14.67
CA LYS A 268 -6.31 -16.85 -13.99
C LYS A 268 -5.77 -17.93 -14.93
N LEU A 269 -5.24 -19.04 -14.39
CA LEU A 269 -5.01 -20.24 -15.21
C LEU A 269 -6.37 -20.76 -15.74
N PRO A 270 -6.44 -21.26 -16.99
CA PRO A 270 -7.67 -21.80 -17.54
C PRO A 270 -7.93 -23.22 -17.03
N ASP A 271 -9.20 -23.52 -16.72
CA ASP A 271 -9.68 -24.88 -16.50
C ASP A 271 -9.87 -25.61 -17.85
N ASP A 272 -9.82 -26.95 -17.87
CA ASP A 272 -9.96 -27.76 -19.09
C ASP A 272 -11.27 -27.52 -19.88
N ASN A 273 -12.30 -26.98 -19.21
CA ASN A 273 -13.61 -26.66 -19.79
C ASN A 273 -13.80 -25.15 -20.09
N TYR A 274 -12.73 -24.34 -20.08
CA TYR A 274 -12.82 -22.91 -20.36
C TYR A 274 -13.00 -22.62 -21.86
N HIS A 275 -14.18 -22.11 -22.23
CA HIS A 275 -14.55 -21.81 -23.62
C HIS A 275 -14.42 -20.33 -24.02
N GLY A 276 -13.80 -19.48 -23.18
CA GLY A 276 -13.56 -18.06 -23.49
C GLY A 276 -12.24 -17.81 -24.23
N THR A 277 -11.97 -16.54 -24.57
CA THR A 277 -10.68 -16.10 -25.11
C THR A 277 -9.54 -16.35 -24.12
N LEU A 278 -8.46 -16.98 -24.61
CA LEU A 278 -7.22 -17.17 -23.87
C LEU A 278 -6.18 -16.10 -24.23
N LEU A 279 -5.38 -15.69 -23.26
CA LEU A 279 -4.13 -14.96 -23.46
C LEU A 279 -2.99 -15.97 -23.56
N LEU A 280 -2.19 -15.91 -24.62
CA LEU A 280 -0.99 -16.72 -24.84
C LEU A 280 0.26 -15.83 -24.75
N GLY A 281 1.11 -16.10 -23.78
CA GLY A 281 2.34 -15.37 -23.53
C GLY A 281 3.42 -15.65 -24.56
N THR A 282 4.03 -14.58 -25.08
CA THR A 282 5.12 -14.67 -26.09
C THR A 282 6.49 -14.20 -25.57
N GLY A 283 6.57 -13.71 -24.34
CA GLY A 283 7.83 -13.31 -23.69
C GLY A 283 8.55 -12.09 -24.29
N LEU A 284 7.98 -11.44 -25.32
CA LEU A 284 8.63 -10.37 -26.08
C LEU A 284 8.65 -9.03 -25.32
N PHE A 285 9.46 -8.93 -24.27
CA PHE A 285 9.49 -7.80 -23.34
C PHE A 285 9.73 -6.41 -24.00
N ASP A 286 10.49 -6.35 -25.11
CA ASP A 286 10.66 -5.10 -25.87
C ASP A 286 9.38 -4.67 -26.62
N GLU A 287 8.54 -5.62 -27.06
CA GLU A 287 7.21 -5.29 -27.60
C GLU A 287 6.23 -4.95 -26.47
N CYS A 288 6.33 -5.62 -25.32
CA CYS A 288 5.56 -5.30 -24.12
C CYS A 288 5.73 -3.83 -23.71
N LEU A 289 6.98 -3.36 -23.57
CA LEU A 289 7.31 -1.95 -23.32
C LEU A 289 6.71 -0.98 -24.36
N ARG A 290 6.67 -1.39 -25.64
CA ARG A 290 6.06 -0.59 -26.71
C ARG A 290 4.53 -0.55 -26.62
N LYS A 291 3.89 -1.60 -26.12
CA LYS A 291 2.43 -1.68 -25.91
C LYS A 291 1.97 -1.09 -24.57
N THR A 292 2.84 -0.94 -23.56
CA THR A 292 2.51 -0.22 -22.32
C THR A 292 2.60 1.30 -22.47
N TYR A 293 3.47 1.82 -23.34
CA TYR A 293 3.65 3.26 -23.54
C TYR A 293 2.33 4.03 -23.84
N PRO A 294 1.41 3.58 -24.72
CA PRO A 294 0.15 4.29 -24.96
C PRO A 294 -0.76 4.41 -23.73
N LEU A 295 -0.65 3.50 -22.75
CA LEU A 295 -1.48 3.52 -21.53
C LEU A 295 -1.10 4.69 -20.59
N LEU A 296 0.05 5.32 -20.82
CA LEU A 296 0.48 6.56 -20.15
C LEU A 296 -0.38 7.78 -20.55
N ASP A 297 -1.06 7.70 -21.69
CA ASP A 297 -1.98 8.72 -22.22
C ASP A 297 -1.38 10.13 -22.24
N LYS A 298 -0.18 10.25 -22.84
CA LYS A 298 0.59 11.51 -22.90
C LYS A 298 0.06 12.51 -23.94
N ASP A 299 -0.81 12.06 -24.85
CA ASP A 299 -1.42 12.89 -25.89
C ASP A 299 -2.73 13.58 -25.42
N ALA A 300 -3.20 13.27 -24.21
CA ALA A 300 -4.37 13.90 -23.61
C ALA A 300 -4.16 15.42 -23.37
N PRO A 301 -5.22 16.26 -23.48
CA PRO A 301 -5.10 17.71 -23.39
C PRO A 301 -4.47 18.20 -22.08
N CYS A 302 -3.33 18.88 -22.20
CA CYS A 302 -2.60 19.51 -21.10
C CYS A 302 -3.06 20.97 -20.93
N THR A 303 -3.69 21.30 -19.81
CA THR A 303 -4.26 22.64 -19.55
C THR A 303 -3.23 23.67 -19.07
N ASP A 304 -2.20 23.24 -18.34
CA ASP A 304 -1.05 24.04 -17.93
C ASP A 304 0.24 23.20 -18.00
N GLN A 305 1.34 23.77 -18.47
CA GLN A 305 2.57 23.01 -18.79
C GLN A 305 3.63 23.11 -17.68
N PRO A 306 4.37 22.02 -17.39
CA PRO A 306 4.34 20.72 -18.07
C PRO A 306 3.26 19.75 -17.53
N CYS A 307 2.97 18.69 -18.29
CA CYS A 307 2.10 17.58 -17.88
C CYS A 307 2.83 16.23 -18.00
N LEU A 308 2.50 15.26 -17.13
CA LEU A 308 3.20 13.96 -17.08
C LEU A 308 2.41 12.80 -17.71
N LEU A 309 1.20 12.54 -17.22
CA LEU A 309 0.32 11.43 -17.61
C LEU A 309 -1.12 11.95 -17.72
N HIS A 310 -1.89 11.50 -18.70
CA HIS A 310 -3.31 11.84 -18.88
C HIS A 310 -3.59 13.36 -18.81
N GLY A 311 -2.76 14.18 -19.46
CA GLY A 311 -2.92 15.65 -19.48
C GLY A 311 -2.76 16.34 -18.11
N GLN A 312 -2.37 15.63 -17.06
CA GLN A 312 -2.28 16.15 -15.69
C GLN A 312 -1.05 17.04 -15.51
N HIS A 313 -1.29 18.32 -15.18
CA HIS A 313 -0.26 19.29 -14.84
C HIS A 313 0.57 18.87 -13.62
N VAL A 314 1.88 19.16 -13.64
CA VAL A 314 2.83 19.06 -12.52
C VAL A 314 3.89 20.18 -12.63
N PRO A 315 4.28 20.88 -11.54
CA PRO A 315 5.39 21.86 -11.54
C PRO A 315 6.73 21.26 -11.99
N GLU A 316 7.65 22.07 -12.48
CA GLU A 316 8.88 21.58 -13.11
C GLU A 316 9.82 20.83 -12.14
N ILE A 317 10.10 19.57 -12.45
CA ILE A 317 10.94 18.70 -11.64
C ILE A 317 12.42 18.88 -12.02
N ASP A 318 13.13 19.71 -11.25
CA ASP A 318 14.59 19.79 -11.33
C ASP A 318 15.21 18.51 -10.72
N TRP A 319 15.67 17.59 -11.58
CA TRP A 319 16.28 16.32 -11.19
C TRP A 319 17.67 16.42 -10.56
N ASN A 320 18.28 17.61 -10.50
CA ASN A 320 19.53 17.86 -9.78
C ASN A 320 19.28 18.19 -8.29
N ILE A 321 18.04 18.54 -7.93
CA ILE A 321 17.62 18.89 -6.58
C ILE A 321 16.60 17.86 -6.05
N ASN A 322 15.60 17.48 -6.85
CA ASN A 322 14.50 16.63 -6.42
C ASN A 322 14.86 15.14 -6.55
N HIS A 323 15.15 14.50 -5.42
CA HIS A 323 15.37 13.06 -5.33
C HIS A 323 14.08 12.36 -4.90
N PHE A 324 13.61 11.38 -5.70
CA PHE A 324 12.34 10.70 -5.45
C PHE A 324 12.48 9.33 -4.81
N VAL A 325 11.51 8.99 -3.98
CA VAL A 325 11.42 7.74 -3.22
C VAL A 325 10.19 6.97 -3.67
N GLY A 326 10.39 5.79 -4.26
CA GLY A 326 9.32 4.91 -4.74
C GLY A 326 8.95 3.81 -3.74
N VAL A 327 7.66 3.65 -3.45
CA VAL A 327 7.13 2.60 -2.54
C VAL A 327 6.16 1.65 -3.26
N SER A 328 5.59 0.69 -2.53
CA SER A 328 4.65 -0.30 -3.05
C SER A 328 5.21 -1.06 -4.26
N GLU A 329 4.51 -1.06 -5.41
CA GLU A 329 4.95 -1.79 -6.61
C GLU A 329 6.31 -1.31 -7.13
N TYR A 330 6.73 -0.06 -6.88
CA TYR A 330 8.08 0.40 -7.21
C TYR A 330 9.17 -0.43 -6.51
N TRP A 331 8.92 -0.91 -5.29
CA TRP A 331 9.81 -1.83 -4.58
C TRP A 331 9.56 -3.29 -4.95
N TYR A 332 8.32 -3.78 -4.85
CA TYR A 332 8.00 -5.20 -5.07
C TYR A 332 8.45 -5.68 -6.46
N THR A 333 8.20 -4.86 -7.50
CA THR A 333 8.52 -5.19 -8.89
C THR A 333 10.02 -5.09 -9.21
N THR A 334 10.78 -4.24 -8.51
CA THR A 334 12.23 -4.05 -8.79
C THR A 334 13.15 -4.88 -7.91
N HIS A 335 12.85 -4.97 -6.62
CA HIS A 335 13.72 -5.57 -5.61
C HIS A 335 13.23 -6.95 -5.18
N GLU A 336 11.97 -7.14 -4.81
CA GLU A 336 11.52 -8.39 -4.18
C GLU A 336 11.71 -9.61 -5.10
N VAL A 337 11.28 -9.53 -6.36
CA VAL A 337 11.34 -10.68 -7.31
C VAL A 337 12.78 -11.08 -7.69
N PHE A 338 13.75 -10.19 -7.50
CA PHE A 338 15.17 -10.45 -7.84
C PHE A 338 16.12 -10.39 -6.64
N ALA A 339 15.60 -10.26 -5.41
CA ALA A 339 16.38 -10.06 -4.17
C ALA A 339 17.33 -11.23 -3.85
N SER A 340 16.93 -12.46 -4.15
CA SER A 340 17.78 -13.65 -3.94
C SER A 340 19.03 -13.67 -4.82
N ILE A 341 18.98 -13.01 -5.98
CA ILE A 341 20.04 -12.98 -6.99
C ILE A 341 20.94 -11.75 -6.82
N PHE A 342 20.44 -10.66 -6.22
CA PHE A 342 21.12 -9.36 -6.21
C PHE A 342 21.33 -8.81 -4.78
N LYS A 343 22.60 -8.59 -4.41
CA LYS A 343 22.98 -8.08 -3.08
C LYS A 343 22.98 -6.57 -2.98
N ASP A 344 23.17 -5.86 -4.09
CA ASP A 344 23.18 -4.40 -4.12
C ASP A 344 21.73 -3.87 -4.15
N LYS A 345 21.46 -2.83 -3.36
CA LYS A 345 20.09 -2.29 -3.15
C LYS A 345 19.84 -1.01 -3.98
N LYS A 346 20.32 -0.98 -5.22
CA LYS A 346 20.15 0.14 -6.14
C LYS A 346 19.48 -0.32 -7.44
N TYR A 347 18.51 0.45 -7.89
CA TYR A 347 17.85 0.27 -9.18
C TYR A 347 18.72 0.87 -10.30
N ASP A 348 19.14 0.05 -11.25
CA ASP A 348 19.70 0.48 -12.54
C ASP A 348 18.79 -0.01 -13.66
N LEU A 349 18.28 0.90 -14.47
CA LEU A 349 17.36 0.61 -15.58
C LEU A 349 17.97 -0.40 -16.57
N MET A 350 19.25 -0.29 -16.92
CA MET A 350 19.84 -1.13 -17.97
C MET A 350 19.99 -2.59 -17.50
N THR A 351 20.51 -2.78 -16.29
CA THR A 351 20.64 -4.09 -15.65
C THR A 351 19.27 -4.70 -15.34
N TYR A 352 18.33 -3.90 -14.84
CA TYR A 352 16.96 -4.34 -14.55
C TYR A 352 16.22 -4.76 -15.82
N LYS A 353 16.19 -3.91 -16.86
CA LYS A 353 15.58 -4.23 -18.15
C LYS A 353 16.14 -5.52 -18.75
N LYS A 354 17.46 -5.75 -18.64
CA LYS A 354 18.06 -7.01 -19.10
C LYS A 354 17.51 -8.21 -18.32
N ARG A 355 17.56 -8.18 -16.98
CA ARG A 355 17.09 -9.29 -16.13
C ARG A 355 15.64 -9.67 -16.40
N VAL A 356 14.77 -8.67 -16.56
CA VAL A 356 13.35 -8.90 -16.88
C VAL A 356 13.20 -9.48 -18.28
N LYS A 357 13.92 -8.96 -19.28
CA LYS A 357 13.91 -9.53 -20.64
C LYS A 357 14.33 -11.00 -20.63
N ASP A 358 15.46 -11.31 -19.98
CA ASP A 358 15.99 -12.67 -19.88
C ASP A 358 14.94 -13.60 -19.22
N PHE A 359 14.31 -13.16 -18.11
CA PHE A 359 13.23 -13.90 -17.42
C PHE A 359 11.99 -14.12 -18.30
N CYS A 360 11.48 -13.08 -18.97
CA CYS A 360 10.25 -13.20 -19.77
C CYS A 360 10.43 -14.12 -20.99
N SER A 361 11.67 -14.31 -21.46
CA SER A 361 12.02 -15.27 -22.51
C SER A 361 12.33 -16.70 -22.02
N GLU A 362 12.32 -16.96 -20.70
CA GLU A 362 12.34 -18.32 -20.15
C GLU A 362 10.94 -18.95 -20.37
N GLU A 363 10.86 -20.24 -20.72
CA GLU A 363 9.57 -20.90 -20.96
C GLU A 363 8.81 -21.08 -19.64
N TRP A 364 7.48 -20.93 -19.67
CA TRP A 364 6.66 -20.98 -18.46
C TRP A 364 6.81 -22.29 -17.66
N HIS A 365 7.09 -23.41 -18.32
CA HIS A 365 7.38 -24.68 -17.67
C HIS A 365 8.64 -24.60 -16.78
N ASP A 366 9.72 -24.04 -17.32
CA ASP A 366 10.99 -23.87 -16.60
C ASP A 366 10.82 -22.83 -15.48
N ILE A 367 10.08 -21.75 -15.71
CA ILE A 367 9.76 -20.73 -14.69
C ILE A 367 8.97 -21.35 -13.54
N ASP A 368 7.90 -22.11 -13.80
CA ASP A 368 7.09 -22.78 -12.78
C ASP A 368 7.91 -23.81 -11.98
N GLN A 369 8.75 -24.61 -12.64
CA GLN A 369 9.67 -25.52 -11.96
C GLN A 369 10.68 -24.74 -11.09
N ASN A 370 11.20 -23.63 -11.58
CA ASN A 370 12.18 -22.80 -10.88
C ASN A 370 11.58 -22.00 -9.70
N VAL A 371 10.32 -21.58 -9.80
CA VAL A 371 9.51 -21.05 -8.69
C VAL A 371 9.33 -22.11 -7.61
N LYS A 372 8.92 -23.33 -7.98
CA LYS A 372 8.81 -24.47 -7.05
C LYS A 372 10.15 -24.84 -6.41
N ALA A 373 11.26 -24.71 -7.14
CA ALA A 373 12.63 -24.85 -6.63
C ALA A 373 13.12 -23.65 -5.80
N ASN A 374 12.32 -22.60 -5.62
CA ASN A 374 12.65 -21.37 -4.88
C ASN A 374 13.89 -20.62 -5.44
N LYS A 375 14.19 -20.73 -6.75
CA LYS A 375 15.32 -20.06 -7.46
C LYS A 375 15.35 -18.55 -7.18
N TRP A 376 14.18 -17.92 -7.15
CA TRP A 376 14.01 -16.49 -6.91
C TRP A 376 13.70 -16.12 -5.45
N GLY A 377 13.69 -17.10 -4.54
CA GLY A 377 13.35 -16.92 -3.13
C GLY A 377 11.87 -17.24 -2.82
N LYS A 378 11.53 -17.28 -1.53
CA LYS A 378 10.23 -17.76 -1.02
C LYS A 378 9.04 -16.83 -1.29
N ASN A 379 9.29 -15.57 -1.63
CA ASN A 379 8.25 -14.56 -1.84
C ASN A 379 7.73 -14.54 -3.28
N VAL A 380 8.42 -15.22 -4.21
CA VAL A 380 8.04 -15.32 -5.62
C VAL A 380 7.22 -16.59 -5.81
N ASP A 381 5.90 -16.45 -5.78
CA ASP A 381 4.98 -17.52 -6.16
C ASP A 381 4.68 -17.52 -7.68
N ALA A 382 3.87 -18.47 -8.14
CA ALA A 382 3.49 -18.57 -9.55
C ALA A 382 2.71 -17.33 -10.06
N LYS A 383 1.92 -16.67 -9.20
CA LYS A 383 1.14 -15.48 -9.57
C LYS A 383 2.03 -14.25 -9.73
N VAL A 384 3.04 -14.09 -8.86
CA VAL A 384 4.08 -13.07 -9.00
C VAL A 384 4.88 -13.30 -10.29
N ALA A 385 5.26 -14.55 -10.57
CA ALA A 385 5.99 -14.94 -11.79
C ALA A 385 5.18 -14.74 -13.09
N GLN A 386 3.85 -14.94 -13.08
CA GLN A 386 2.98 -14.63 -14.21
C GLN A 386 2.91 -13.12 -14.49
N GLN A 387 2.88 -12.29 -13.44
CA GLN A 387 2.62 -10.86 -13.56
C GLN A 387 3.87 -9.99 -13.81
N ILE A 388 5.06 -10.45 -13.41
CA ILE A 388 6.28 -9.61 -13.41
C ILE A 388 6.61 -8.97 -14.76
N CYS A 389 6.37 -9.67 -15.87
CA CYS A 389 6.64 -9.15 -17.22
C CYS A 389 5.80 -7.92 -17.57
N PHE A 390 4.52 -7.89 -17.18
CA PHE A 390 3.69 -6.68 -17.30
C PHE A 390 4.04 -5.63 -16.23
N LYS A 391 4.22 -6.04 -14.96
CA LYS A 391 4.51 -5.10 -13.88
C LYS A 391 5.77 -4.28 -14.15
N ALA A 392 6.82 -4.95 -14.61
CA ALA A 392 8.12 -4.35 -14.91
C ALA A 392 8.08 -3.40 -16.11
N SER A 393 7.33 -3.72 -17.16
CA SER A 393 7.18 -2.81 -18.31
C SER A 393 6.36 -1.59 -17.93
N TRP A 394 5.26 -1.76 -17.18
CA TRP A 394 4.47 -0.65 -16.68
C TRP A 394 5.26 0.28 -15.75
N LEU A 395 6.04 -0.29 -14.84
CA LEU A 395 6.95 0.47 -13.97
C LEU A 395 7.96 1.28 -14.79
N ILE A 396 8.64 0.68 -15.77
CA ILE A 396 9.62 1.37 -16.62
C ILE A 396 8.94 2.50 -17.41
N SER A 397 7.77 2.23 -18.01
CA SER A 397 6.97 3.22 -18.75
C SER A 397 6.55 4.39 -17.84
N VAL A 398 5.95 4.14 -16.67
CA VAL A 398 5.52 5.21 -15.76
C VAL A 398 6.71 6.01 -15.22
N LEU A 399 7.79 5.35 -14.81
CA LEU A 399 8.93 5.99 -14.17
C LEU A 399 9.74 6.85 -15.14
N HIS A 400 10.08 6.31 -16.32
CA HIS A 400 11.02 6.96 -17.25
C HIS A 400 10.36 7.67 -18.44
N ASP A 401 9.17 7.24 -18.87
CA ASP A 401 8.46 7.82 -20.03
C ASP A 401 7.27 8.69 -19.59
N GLY A 402 6.63 8.32 -18.48
CA GLY A 402 5.58 9.07 -17.80
C GLY A 402 6.14 10.28 -17.04
N ILE A 403 6.75 9.99 -15.88
CA ILE A 403 7.27 10.97 -14.92
C ILE A 403 8.58 11.60 -15.42
N GLY A 404 9.37 10.89 -16.23
CA GLY A 404 10.59 11.41 -16.84
C GLY A 404 11.84 11.30 -15.95
N VAL A 405 11.86 10.38 -14.96
CA VAL A 405 13.05 10.11 -14.14
C VAL A 405 14.26 9.84 -15.05
N PRO A 406 15.40 10.54 -14.87
CA PRO A 406 16.57 10.36 -15.71
C PRO A 406 16.98 8.89 -15.84
N ARG A 407 17.01 8.40 -17.08
CA ARG A 407 17.60 7.10 -17.41
C ARG A 407 19.11 7.23 -17.21
N THR A 408 19.63 6.69 -16.11
CA THR A 408 21.01 6.88 -15.64
C THR A 408 22.05 6.47 -16.68
N LEU A 409 22.51 7.43 -17.49
CA LEU A 409 23.82 7.37 -18.10
C LEU A 409 24.83 7.47 -16.97
N ALA A 410 25.54 6.37 -16.69
CA ALA A 410 26.66 6.38 -15.76
C ALA A 410 27.58 7.55 -16.09
N GLU A 411 27.90 8.37 -15.08
CA GLU A 411 28.64 9.62 -15.22
C GLU A 411 29.87 9.40 -16.11
N LYS A 412 29.93 10.04 -17.28
CA LYS A 412 31.19 10.11 -18.03
C LYS A 412 32.17 10.85 -17.12
N PRO A 413 33.25 10.22 -16.63
CA PRO A 413 34.11 10.86 -15.66
C PRO A 413 34.72 12.10 -16.30
N VAL A 414 34.34 13.26 -15.77
CA VAL A 414 34.90 14.54 -16.21
C VAL A 414 36.40 14.45 -15.97
N LYS A 415 37.19 14.49 -17.04
CA LYS A 415 38.66 14.53 -16.96
C LYS A 415 39.09 15.89 -16.43
N VAL A 416 38.96 16.09 -15.12
CA VAL A 416 39.61 17.18 -14.40
C VAL A 416 41.12 17.00 -14.58
N SER A 417 41.73 17.91 -15.32
CA SER A 417 43.18 17.91 -15.57
C SER A 417 43.94 18.08 -14.26
N ASN A 418 44.97 17.25 -14.04
CA ASN A 418 45.77 17.29 -12.83
C ASN A 418 46.37 18.68 -12.56
N SER A 419 45.87 19.34 -11.52
CA SER A 419 46.48 20.50 -10.86
C SER A 419 45.96 20.58 -9.43
N THR A 420 46.81 21.03 -8.51
CA THR A 420 46.54 21.13 -7.05
C THR A 420 45.95 19.86 -6.42
N LYS A 421 46.84 18.90 -6.13
CA LYS A 421 46.67 18.13 -4.88
C LYS A 421 46.74 19.12 -3.70
N ASP A 422 46.02 18.81 -2.62
CA ASP A 422 46.11 19.36 -1.25
C ASP A 422 44.81 19.95 -0.62
N ILE A 423 43.66 19.94 -1.33
CA ILE A 423 42.35 20.32 -0.73
C ILE A 423 41.31 19.18 -0.81
N VAL A 424 41.74 17.92 -0.62
CA VAL A 424 40.86 16.73 -0.69
C VAL A 424 41.05 15.80 0.51
N SER A 425 40.95 16.35 1.72
CA SER A 425 41.07 15.61 2.98
C SER A 425 39.96 15.87 4.01
N GLN A 426 39.02 16.80 3.74
CA GLN A 426 37.91 17.13 4.64
C GLN A 426 36.51 17.05 3.99
N ALA A 427 36.43 16.72 2.70
CA ALA A 427 35.16 16.39 2.08
C ALA A 427 34.70 15.00 2.56
N LYS A 428 33.75 14.95 3.52
CA LYS A 428 32.92 13.76 3.72
C LYS A 428 32.32 13.37 2.35
N PRO A 429 32.19 12.07 2.02
CA PRO A 429 31.59 11.67 0.76
C PRO A 429 30.16 12.22 0.71
N ARG A 430 29.91 13.16 -0.19
CA ARG A 430 28.54 13.42 -0.66
C ARG A 430 28.09 12.11 -1.30
N ILE A 431 27.10 11.48 -0.71
CA ILE A 431 26.39 10.38 -1.37
C ILE A 431 25.88 10.98 -2.68
N SER A 432 26.24 10.39 -3.82
CA SER A 432 25.51 10.67 -5.05
C SER A 432 24.13 10.05 -4.85
N LEU A 433 23.16 10.89 -4.47
CA LEU A 433 21.76 10.49 -4.38
C LEU A 433 21.30 10.29 -5.82
N ASP A 434 20.95 9.06 -6.17
CA ASP A 434 20.32 8.79 -7.45
C ASP A 434 19.00 9.59 -7.51
N SER A 435 18.57 10.04 -8.69
CA SER A 435 17.32 10.82 -8.82
C SER A 435 16.08 10.03 -8.40
N PHE A 436 16.18 8.70 -8.30
CA PHE A 436 15.14 7.80 -7.81
C PHE A 436 15.72 6.65 -6.99
N GLN A 437 15.10 6.34 -5.84
CA GLN A 437 15.36 5.14 -5.05
C GLN A 437 14.04 4.44 -4.67
N ALA A 438 13.93 3.13 -4.91
CA ALA A 438 12.83 2.34 -4.36
C ALA A 438 13.14 1.90 -2.91
N ILE A 439 12.15 1.95 -2.01
CA ILE A 439 12.23 1.43 -0.63
C ILE A 439 10.90 0.78 -0.19
N ASN A 440 10.96 -0.16 0.75
CA ASN A 440 9.77 -0.66 1.48
C ASN A 440 9.74 -0.17 2.92
N GLU A 441 10.88 -0.27 3.61
CA GLU A 441 11.00 -0.04 5.06
C GLU A 441 12.25 0.79 5.40
N VAL A 442 12.16 1.55 6.49
CA VAL A 442 13.29 2.21 7.15
C VAL A 442 13.32 1.77 8.61
N GLY A 443 14.37 1.05 9.00
CA GLY A 443 14.41 0.36 10.30
C GLY A 443 13.38 -0.76 10.35
N ASN A 444 12.37 -0.63 11.22
CA ASN A 444 11.24 -1.57 11.36
C ASN A 444 9.90 -0.95 10.90
N MET A 445 9.91 0.14 10.14
CA MET A 445 8.70 0.85 9.70
C MET A 445 8.54 0.84 8.18
N GLU A 446 7.39 0.33 7.71
CA GLU A 446 6.94 0.42 6.31
C GLU A 446 6.70 1.89 5.92
N VAL A 447 7.17 2.30 4.74
CA VAL A 447 7.03 3.66 4.23
C VAL A 447 5.65 3.82 3.57
N SER A 448 4.61 3.88 4.41
CA SER A 448 3.21 3.95 4.00
C SER A 448 2.56 5.27 4.42
N TRP A 449 1.55 5.72 3.67
CA TRP A 449 0.73 6.89 4.00
C TRP A 449 0.04 6.76 5.38
N THR A 450 -0.19 5.53 5.87
CA THR A 450 -0.75 5.27 7.20
C THR A 450 0.13 5.85 8.31
N LEU A 451 1.46 5.73 8.20
CA LEU A 451 2.41 6.38 9.10
C LEU A 451 2.32 7.91 8.98
N GLY A 452 2.17 8.46 7.78
CA GLY A 452 2.05 9.90 7.55
C GLY A 452 0.86 10.53 8.26
N LYS A 453 -0.31 9.89 8.18
CA LYS A 453 -1.51 10.29 8.94
C LYS A 453 -1.25 10.22 10.46
N MET A 454 -0.57 9.19 10.95
CA MET A 454 -0.27 9.05 12.39
C MET A 454 0.79 10.04 12.88
N VAL A 455 1.82 10.35 12.10
CA VAL A 455 2.81 11.39 12.40
C VAL A 455 2.14 12.76 12.50
N LEU A 456 1.25 13.10 11.56
CA LEU A 456 0.48 14.34 11.58
C LEU A 456 -0.45 14.41 12.81
N TYR A 457 -1.12 13.32 13.15
CA TYR A 457 -1.97 13.20 14.34
C TYR A 457 -1.18 13.34 15.65
N ALA A 458 -0.04 12.67 15.78
CA ALA A 458 0.83 12.78 16.96
C ALA A 458 1.43 14.19 17.11
N ALA A 459 1.85 14.82 16.01
CA ALA A 459 2.34 16.20 16.01
C ALA A 459 1.27 17.19 16.50
N GLY A 460 0.00 16.97 16.13
CA GLY A 460 -1.12 17.79 16.60
C GLY A 460 -1.40 17.66 18.10
N GLN A 461 -1.04 16.54 18.75
CA GLN A 461 -1.10 16.38 20.22
C GLN A 461 -0.02 17.15 20.99
N ILE A 462 0.95 17.78 20.31
CA ILE A 462 1.94 18.65 20.98
C ILE A 462 1.30 20.02 21.27
N PRO A 463 1.31 20.52 22.52
CA PRO A 463 0.86 21.88 22.81
C PRO A 463 1.77 22.92 22.13
N PRO A 464 1.23 23.96 21.50
CA PRO A 464 2.02 24.96 20.78
C PRO A 464 2.87 25.83 21.72
N SER A 465 3.95 26.41 21.18
CA SER A 465 4.82 27.37 21.89
C SER A 465 4.20 28.77 21.97
N ASP A 466 3.54 29.24 20.91
CA ASP A 466 2.68 30.45 20.91
C ASP A 466 1.19 30.07 20.95
N LYS A 467 0.41 30.79 21.76
CA LYS A 467 -1.06 30.70 21.80
C LYS A 467 -1.73 31.10 20.48
N ARG A 468 -1.01 31.80 19.59
CA ARG A 468 -1.47 32.17 18.24
C ARG A 468 -1.13 31.12 17.16
N ALA A 469 -0.41 30.05 17.51
CA ALA A 469 -0.01 29.05 16.52
C ALA A 469 -1.22 28.29 15.97
N LEU A 470 -1.30 28.25 14.64
CA LEU A 470 -2.41 27.61 13.90
C LEU A 470 -2.44 26.08 14.08
N PRO A 471 -3.59 25.43 13.83
CA PRO A 471 -3.73 23.98 13.96
C PRO A 471 -2.84 23.21 12.99
N VAL A 472 -2.40 22.03 13.45
CA VAL A 472 -1.65 21.03 12.67
C VAL A 472 -2.61 20.35 11.70
N GLY A 473 -2.20 20.17 10.45
CA GLY A 473 -3.08 19.75 9.37
C GLY A 473 -2.52 20.10 8.00
N PHE A 474 -3.39 20.12 6.98
CA PHE A 474 -3.05 20.58 5.64
C PHE A 474 -4.26 21.17 4.91
N GLY A 475 -4.02 22.00 3.90
CA GLY A 475 -5.07 22.57 3.05
C GLY A 475 -4.48 23.23 1.79
N PRO A 476 -5.27 23.97 1.01
CA PRO A 476 -4.75 24.82 -0.07
C PRO A 476 -3.69 25.79 0.44
N ASN A 477 -2.63 26.03 -0.34
CA ASN A 477 -1.62 27.03 -0.01
C ASN A 477 -2.14 28.48 -0.11
N LEU A 478 -3.17 28.71 -0.93
CA LEU A 478 -3.91 29.97 -1.04
C LEU A 478 -5.42 29.65 -1.01
N GLY A 479 -6.20 30.39 -0.22
CA GLY A 479 -7.65 30.16 -0.10
C GLY A 479 -8.23 30.56 1.27
N SER A 480 -9.49 30.18 1.52
CA SER A 480 -10.14 30.34 2.83
C SER A 480 -9.56 29.37 3.86
N PRO A 481 -9.38 29.77 5.14
CA PRO A 481 -9.02 28.86 6.23
C PRO A 481 -9.99 27.67 6.39
N GLU A 482 -11.23 27.80 5.93
CA GLU A 482 -12.27 26.75 6.00
C GLU A 482 -11.90 25.49 5.18
N ALA A 483 -11.00 25.62 4.21
CA ALA A 483 -10.49 24.49 3.41
C ALA A 483 -9.28 23.78 4.05
N PHE A 484 -8.90 24.14 5.28
CA PHE A 484 -7.78 23.54 6.01
C PHE A 484 -8.26 22.33 6.85
N GLN A 485 -7.86 21.13 6.44
CA GLN A 485 -8.13 19.89 7.18
C GLN A 485 -7.16 19.73 8.34
N GLU A 486 -7.67 19.85 9.57
CA GLU A 486 -6.90 19.56 10.78
C GLU A 486 -6.52 18.07 10.90
N ALA A 487 -5.49 17.78 11.68
CA ALA A 487 -5.02 16.42 11.94
C ALA A 487 -6.07 15.50 12.60
N GLY A 488 -7.06 16.07 13.30
CA GLY A 488 -8.10 15.37 14.07
C GLY A 488 -7.70 15.03 15.51
N SER A 489 -6.57 15.54 15.99
CA SER A 489 -5.98 15.20 17.30
C SER A 489 -6.36 16.21 18.39
N ASN A 490 -7.12 15.77 19.39
CA ASN A 490 -7.48 16.62 20.53
C ASN A 490 -6.25 16.97 21.39
N ILE A 491 -6.03 18.26 21.64
CA ILE A 491 -5.05 18.76 22.62
C ILE A 491 -5.68 18.70 24.01
N TYR A 492 -5.73 17.51 24.60
CA TYR A 492 -6.04 17.35 26.03
C TYR A 492 -4.72 17.30 26.83
N PRO A 493 -4.29 18.42 27.46
CA PRO A 493 -3.08 18.44 28.27
C PRO A 493 -3.31 17.66 29.57
N ILE A 494 -2.68 16.49 29.68
CA ILE A 494 -2.68 15.70 30.90
C ILE A 494 -1.77 16.38 31.93
N LEU A 495 -2.35 16.83 33.04
CA LEU A 495 -1.60 17.16 34.26
C LEU A 495 -0.86 15.91 34.72
N ALA A 496 0.47 16.00 34.89
CA ALA A 496 1.28 14.87 35.37
C ALA A 496 0.93 14.57 36.84
N SER A 497 0.10 13.55 37.06
CA SER A 497 -0.52 13.25 38.34
C SER A 497 0.15 12.08 39.07
N SER A 498 0.87 12.40 40.15
CA SER A 498 1.23 11.50 41.28
C SER A 498 2.09 10.26 41.00
N GLU A 499 2.72 9.76 42.07
CA GLU A 499 3.76 8.72 42.04
C GLU A 499 3.20 7.30 41.78
N GLU A 500 1.88 7.11 41.77
CA GLU A 500 1.25 5.79 41.59
C GLU A 500 1.41 5.23 40.18
N ASP A 501 1.31 6.06 39.12
CA ASP A 501 1.53 5.65 37.71
C ASP A 501 2.94 5.04 37.52
N SER A 502 3.92 5.38 38.37
CA SER A 502 5.30 4.90 38.33
C SER A 502 5.42 3.38 38.53
N TRP A 503 4.63 2.80 39.44
CA TRP A 503 4.70 1.36 39.74
C TRP A 503 4.08 0.51 38.63
N THR A 504 2.99 0.99 38.01
CA THR A 504 2.41 0.36 36.81
C THR A 504 3.36 0.41 35.61
N GLU A 505 4.09 1.51 35.44
CA GLU A 505 5.04 1.65 34.32
C GLU A 505 6.32 0.86 34.54
N ALA A 506 6.80 0.75 35.78
CA ALA A 506 7.88 -0.18 36.12
C ALA A 506 7.46 -1.64 35.85
N ALA A 507 6.21 -2.01 36.12
CA ALA A 507 5.67 -3.33 35.79
C ALA A 507 5.54 -3.56 34.27
N GLU A 508 5.09 -2.57 33.50
CA GLU A 508 5.00 -2.63 32.03
C GLU A 508 6.39 -2.72 31.37
N GLU A 509 7.36 -1.95 31.84
CA GLU A 509 8.74 -1.97 31.33
C GLU A 509 9.50 -3.26 31.74
N LEU A 510 9.23 -3.80 32.92
CA LEU A 510 9.68 -5.14 33.31
C LEU A 510 8.99 -6.24 32.49
N ALA A 511 7.74 -6.06 32.07
CA ALA A 511 7.06 -6.99 31.18
C ALA A 511 7.65 -6.97 29.77
N GLU A 512 7.89 -5.81 29.15
CA GLU A 512 8.61 -5.73 27.85
C GLU A 512 10.02 -6.34 27.97
N GLN A 513 10.77 -6.07 29.04
CA GLN A 513 12.09 -6.72 29.27
C GLN A 513 12.00 -8.24 29.51
N ALA A 514 10.93 -8.72 30.15
CA ALA A 514 10.72 -10.15 30.35
C ALA A 514 10.41 -10.85 29.02
N HIS A 515 9.49 -10.31 28.22
CA HIS A 515 9.19 -10.83 26.88
C HIS A 515 10.44 -10.86 25.98
N PHE A 516 11.34 -9.88 26.09
CA PHE A 516 12.60 -9.87 25.33
C PHE A 516 13.68 -10.84 25.85
N ARG A 517 13.52 -11.43 27.03
CA ARG A 517 14.53 -12.33 27.67
C ARG A 517 14.07 -13.78 27.84
N PHE A 518 12.78 -14.09 27.63
CA PHE A 518 12.19 -15.39 27.92
C PHE A 518 12.39 -16.49 26.85
N THR A 519 13.51 -16.48 26.11
CA THR A 519 14.16 -17.68 25.52
C THR A 519 15.54 -17.28 24.98
N PRO A 520 16.60 -18.13 25.03
CA PRO A 520 16.72 -19.42 25.73
C PRO A 520 17.39 -19.31 27.12
N GLY A 521 17.83 -18.10 27.53
CA GLY A 521 18.70 -17.89 28.70
C GLY A 521 18.13 -18.42 30.02
N PHE A 522 16.82 -18.29 30.24
CA PHE A 522 16.16 -18.79 31.45
C PHE A 522 16.24 -20.33 31.58
N LEU A 523 16.08 -21.07 30.47
CA LEU A 523 16.26 -22.53 30.46
C LEU A 523 17.71 -22.91 30.74
N PHE A 524 18.67 -22.17 30.18
CA PHE A 524 20.10 -22.41 30.44
C PHE A 524 20.47 -22.12 31.91
N PHE A 525 19.87 -21.08 32.52
CA PHE A 525 20.04 -20.74 33.93
C PHE A 525 19.45 -21.82 34.86
N LEU A 526 18.26 -22.35 34.56
CA LEU A 526 17.68 -23.48 35.29
C LEU A 526 18.51 -24.77 35.14
N LEU A 527 19.06 -25.03 33.95
CA LEU A 527 19.97 -26.14 33.72
C LEU A 527 21.29 -25.98 34.48
N LEU A 528 21.85 -24.77 34.57
CA LEU A 528 23.02 -24.48 35.40
C LEU A 528 22.72 -24.68 36.89
N ILE A 529 21.56 -24.22 37.39
CA ILE A 529 21.13 -24.47 38.78
C ILE A 529 20.96 -25.98 39.03
N GLY A 530 20.41 -26.75 38.09
CA GLY A 530 20.34 -28.20 38.16
C GLY A 530 21.72 -28.87 38.18
N PHE A 531 22.64 -28.40 37.34
CA PHE A 531 24.02 -28.90 37.23
C PHE A 531 24.85 -28.62 38.49
N PHE A 532 24.84 -27.38 38.99
CA PHE A 532 25.47 -27.05 40.28
C PHE A 532 24.76 -27.75 41.46
N GLY A 533 23.42 -27.87 41.44
CA GLY A 533 22.66 -28.64 42.42
C GLY A 533 22.99 -30.15 42.42
N TYR A 534 23.49 -30.69 41.31
CA TYR A 534 24.07 -32.03 41.20
C TYR A 534 25.52 -32.07 41.71
N ILE A 535 26.34 -31.09 41.35
CA ILE A 535 27.77 -30.98 41.73
C ILE A 535 27.99 -30.63 43.21
N PHE A 536 27.03 -30.00 43.89
CA PHE A 536 27.09 -29.73 45.34
C PHE A 536 26.30 -30.73 46.20
N ARG A 537 25.55 -31.67 45.61
CA ARG A 537 24.99 -32.83 46.34
C ARG A 537 26.11 -33.80 46.75
N LYS A 538 26.15 -34.19 48.04
CA LYS A 538 27.08 -35.21 48.59
C LYS A 538 27.09 -36.50 47.74
N GLN A 539 28.27 -37.12 47.68
CA GLN A 539 28.61 -38.25 46.82
C GLN A 539 27.60 -39.41 46.89
N ASP A 540 27.13 -39.77 48.09
CA ASP A 540 26.15 -40.83 48.35
C ASP A 540 24.76 -40.62 47.77
N ARG A 541 24.43 -39.41 47.30
CA ARG A 541 23.15 -39.10 46.64
C ARG A 541 23.26 -39.19 45.11
N ARG A 542 24.44 -38.95 44.51
CA ARG A 542 24.64 -39.10 43.05
C ARG A 542 24.52 -40.55 42.61
N THR A 543 25.15 -41.47 43.35
CA THR A 543 25.06 -42.92 43.11
C THR A 543 23.67 -43.52 43.37
N ARG A 544 22.72 -42.77 43.93
CA ARG A 544 21.30 -43.17 44.02
C ARG A 544 20.52 -42.73 42.79
N LEU A 545 20.71 -41.49 42.31
CA LEU A 545 20.06 -40.99 41.09
C LEU A 545 20.52 -41.76 39.84
N TYR A 546 21.82 -42.06 39.75
CA TYR A 546 22.38 -42.88 38.67
C TYR A 546 21.82 -44.32 38.66
N ARG A 547 21.54 -44.89 39.85
CA ARG A 547 20.84 -46.18 40.00
C ARG A 547 19.34 -46.11 39.70
N PHE A 548 18.70 -44.94 39.80
CA PHE A 548 17.30 -44.76 39.43
C PHE A 548 17.15 -44.73 37.90
N LEU A 549 17.96 -43.93 37.21
CA LEU A 549 17.96 -43.83 35.75
C LEU A 549 18.33 -45.14 35.03
N HIS A 550 19.13 -46.01 35.66
CA HIS A 550 19.44 -47.35 35.13
C HIS A 550 18.50 -48.48 35.61
N ARG A 551 17.44 -48.20 36.38
CA ARG A 551 16.58 -49.27 36.95
C ARG A 551 15.53 -49.81 35.96
N ASN A 552 15.98 -50.31 34.80
CA ASN A 552 15.12 -51.02 33.87
C ASN A 552 15.77 -52.29 33.25
N ARG A 553 16.26 -53.19 34.12
CA ARG A 553 16.57 -54.60 33.80
C ARG A 553 16.22 -55.51 34.99
N ARG A 554 15.04 -56.17 34.88
CA ARG A 554 14.57 -57.51 35.37
C ARG A 554 15.25 -58.11 36.63
N TYR A 555 14.54 -58.71 37.58
CA TYR A 555 13.66 -59.89 37.39
C TYR A 555 12.60 -60.10 38.50
N ALA A 556 11.70 -61.06 38.30
CA ALA A 556 10.62 -61.45 39.22
C ALA A 556 11.05 -62.50 40.28
N SER A 557 10.17 -62.75 41.26
CA SER A 557 10.40 -63.59 42.44
C SER A 557 10.23 -65.11 42.22
N PRO A 558 10.84 -65.98 43.06
CA PRO A 558 10.78 -67.43 42.90
C PRO A 558 9.70 -68.14 43.73
N ARG A 559 9.13 -69.25 43.23
CA ARG A 559 8.99 -70.51 44.01
C ARG A 559 8.48 -71.75 43.22
N LYS A 560 9.10 -72.89 43.57
CA LYS A 560 8.66 -74.30 43.49
C LYS A 560 8.46 -75.03 42.14
N ASN A 561 9.17 -76.17 42.08
CA ASN A 561 8.80 -77.48 41.51
C ASN A 561 8.51 -77.62 40.01
N GLY A 562 9.35 -78.40 39.30
CA GLY A 562 9.05 -78.93 37.97
C GLY A 562 10.26 -79.60 37.30
N ARG A 563 10.26 -80.94 37.24
CA ARG A 563 11.28 -81.79 36.58
C ARG A 563 11.52 -81.38 35.10
N GLY A 564 12.73 -81.61 34.56
CA GLY A 564 12.87 -81.85 33.11
C GLY A 564 14.17 -81.36 32.43
N PHE A 565 15.09 -82.29 32.23
CA PHE A 565 16.24 -82.32 31.31
C PHE A 565 16.17 -81.50 29.99
N LEU A 566 17.35 -80.92 29.62
CA LEU A 566 18.08 -80.95 28.32
C LEU A 566 17.32 -80.76 26.97
N TYR A 567 17.89 -80.19 25.89
CA TYR A 567 19.27 -80.33 25.35
C TYR A 567 19.79 -79.09 24.60
N TYR A 568 21.07 -79.14 24.20
CA TYR A 568 21.80 -78.16 23.35
C TYR A 568 21.35 -78.16 21.88
N GLY A 569 21.59 -77.06 21.14
CA GLY A 569 21.46 -77.05 19.67
C GLY A 569 21.81 -75.74 18.93
N CYS A 570 23.07 -75.62 18.48
CA CYS A 570 23.57 -74.66 17.47
C CYS A 570 22.88 -74.81 16.08
N LYS A 571 22.93 -73.89 15.08
CA LYS A 571 23.36 -72.46 14.92
C LYS A 571 23.17 -72.04 13.42
N TYR A 572 23.35 -70.75 13.09
CA TYR A 572 23.54 -70.14 11.74
C TYR A 572 22.31 -69.62 10.95
N PHE A 573 22.60 -68.82 9.91
CA PHE A 573 21.74 -67.85 9.20
C PHE A 573 21.07 -68.43 7.92
N GLY A 574 19.91 -67.88 7.52
CA GLY A 574 19.28 -68.14 6.21
C GLY A 574 18.27 -67.04 5.83
N SER A 575 18.41 -66.45 4.63
CA SER A 575 17.76 -65.21 4.19
C SER A 575 16.64 -65.43 3.13
N ARG A 576 15.79 -64.41 2.91
CA ARG A 576 14.84 -64.16 1.77
C ARG A 576 13.57 -65.05 1.62
N GLY A 577 12.46 -64.41 1.22
CA GLY A 577 11.23 -65.04 0.69
C GLY A 577 9.97 -64.14 0.79
N PRO A 578 9.20 -63.84 -0.30
CA PRO A 578 8.11 -62.83 -0.25
C PRO A 578 6.74 -63.22 -0.90
N ILE A 579 5.81 -62.23 -0.97
CA ILE A 579 4.55 -62.14 -1.79
C ILE A 579 3.26 -62.75 -1.18
N GLY A 580 2.10 -62.07 -1.34
CA GLY A 580 0.76 -62.64 -1.00
C GLY A 580 -0.46 -61.68 -0.93
N TYR A 581 -0.93 -61.17 -2.08
CA TYR A 581 -2.18 -60.44 -2.44
C TYR A 581 -3.42 -60.27 -1.51
N ALA A 582 -4.24 -59.25 -1.85
CA ALA A 582 -5.41 -58.74 -1.12
C ALA A 582 -6.82 -59.22 -1.61
N LYS A 583 -7.87 -58.90 -0.81
CA LYS A 583 -9.31 -58.73 -1.14
C LYS A 583 -9.98 -57.86 -0.03
N VAL A 584 -10.87 -56.88 -0.29
CA VAL A 584 -12.32 -56.94 -0.65
C VAL A 584 -13.16 -57.54 0.49
N LEU A 585 -14.26 -56.96 1.01
CA LEU A 585 -14.90 -55.61 0.95
C LEU A 585 -16.07 -55.60 2.01
N ASP A 586 -16.83 -54.50 2.17
CA ASP A 586 -18.20 -54.40 2.77
C ASP A 586 -18.36 -54.77 4.29
N ASP A 587 -19.34 -54.32 5.09
CA ASP A 587 -20.28 -53.17 4.97
C ASP A 587 -20.84 -52.69 6.35
N ASP A 588 -21.77 -51.74 6.27
CA ASP A 588 -22.26 -50.67 7.18
C ASP A 588 -23.00 -50.95 8.53
N GLU A 589 -23.26 -49.82 9.23
CA GLU A 589 -24.33 -49.47 10.21
C GLU A 589 -24.70 -50.35 11.42
N ASN A 590 -24.85 -49.70 12.59
CA ASN A 590 -26.18 -49.50 13.23
C ASN A 590 -26.20 -48.41 14.34
N ALA A 591 -27.40 -47.96 14.72
CA ALA A 591 -27.62 -46.67 15.40
C ALA A 591 -28.16 -46.75 16.84
N ALA A 592 -28.32 -45.56 17.44
CA ALA A 592 -28.61 -45.25 18.84
C ALA A 592 -29.94 -45.77 19.43
N GLN A 593 -30.00 -45.86 20.76
CA GLN A 593 -31.24 -45.74 21.54
C GLN A 593 -30.96 -45.17 22.95
N PHE A 594 -31.80 -44.23 23.42
CA PHE A 594 -32.01 -43.92 24.84
C PHE A 594 -33.42 -43.33 25.01
N GLU A 595 -34.05 -43.63 26.16
CA GLU A 595 -35.49 -43.51 26.46
C GLU A 595 -35.75 -42.47 27.57
N LEU A 596 -36.97 -42.00 27.92
CA LEU A 596 -38.32 -41.88 27.31
C LEU A 596 -39.17 -40.94 28.20
N GLY A 597 -40.38 -40.55 27.73
CA GLY A 597 -41.51 -40.15 28.58
C GLY A 597 -41.90 -38.66 28.57
N GLU A 598 -43.19 -38.26 28.65
CA GLU A 598 -44.45 -39.04 28.64
C GLU A 598 -45.64 -38.21 28.08
N ASN A 599 -46.62 -38.91 27.49
CA ASN A 599 -48.08 -38.64 27.42
C ASN A 599 -48.67 -37.36 26.78
N GLU A 600 -48.98 -37.48 25.48
CA GLU A 600 -50.35 -37.53 24.90
C GLU A 600 -51.41 -36.39 25.01
N SER A 601 -52.18 -36.30 23.91
CA SER A 601 -53.58 -35.87 23.74
C SER A 601 -53.96 -34.37 23.73
N ASP A 602 -55.00 -33.93 23.00
CA ASP A 602 -55.38 -34.23 21.60
C ASP A 602 -56.41 -33.20 21.10
N GLU A 603 -56.60 -33.06 19.76
CA GLU A 603 -57.76 -32.42 19.10
C GLU A 603 -58.10 -30.91 19.40
N ASN A 604 -58.90 -30.14 18.63
CA ASN A 604 -59.09 -29.99 17.17
C ASN A 604 -59.80 -28.62 16.87
N GLU A 605 -60.23 -28.37 15.62
CA GLU A 605 -61.28 -27.39 15.17
C GLU A 605 -60.97 -25.86 15.04
N LYS A 606 -60.76 -25.42 13.78
CA LYS A 606 -61.52 -24.39 13.00
C LYS A 606 -61.72 -22.91 13.47
N SER A 607 -61.17 -22.02 12.63
CA SER A 607 -61.86 -20.94 11.86
C SER A 607 -62.26 -19.57 12.45
N ASP A 608 -61.70 -18.54 11.79
CA ASP A 608 -62.31 -17.31 11.26
C ASP A 608 -62.91 -16.20 12.16
N SER A 609 -62.30 -15.00 12.05
CA SER A 609 -62.89 -13.73 11.53
C SER A 609 -62.44 -12.46 12.28
N SER A 610 -62.78 -11.28 11.74
CA SER A 610 -62.25 -9.95 12.14
C SER A 610 -63.35 -9.03 12.73
N GLY A 611 -63.01 -8.08 13.62
CA GLY A 611 -64.05 -7.33 14.37
C GLY A 611 -63.70 -6.09 15.22
N ARG A 612 -62.73 -5.27 14.80
CA ARG A 612 -62.37 -3.90 15.28
C ARG A 612 -63.35 -3.12 16.22
N SER A 613 -62.83 -2.67 17.40
CA SER A 613 -63.25 -1.51 18.25
C SER A 613 -64.58 -1.61 19.06
N GLN A 614 -64.78 -1.01 20.25
CA GLN A 614 -64.36 0.31 20.81
C GLN A 614 -64.21 0.37 22.36
N ILE A 615 -63.49 1.41 22.88
CA ILE A 615 -63.71 2.27 24.08
C ILE A 615 -64.15 1.63 25.43
N GLY A 616 -63.58 1.94 26.62
CA GLY A 616 -62.48 2.86 27.00
C GLY A 616 -62.56 3.37 28.48
N ARG A 617 -61.72 4.36 28.85
CA ARG A 617 -61.55 5.06 30.19
C ARG A 617 -60.77 4.28 31.27
N THR A 618 -59.90 4.84 32.13
CA THR A 618 -59.27 6.19 32.37
C THR A 618 -58.04 5.99 33.31
N SER A 619 -57.06 6.90 33.56
CA SER A 619 -56.84 8.35 33.29
C SER A 619 -55.54 8.56 32.45
N GLY A 620 -54.57 9.49 32.59
CA GLY A 620 -54.19 10.61 33.50
C GLY A 620 -53.15 10.22 34.58
N LEU A 621 -52.05 10.95 34.86
CA LEU A 621 -51.53 12.29 34.49
C LEU A 621 -50.03 12.23 34.07
N ALA A 622 -49.34 13.28 33.56
CA ALA A 622 -49.66 14.37 32.63
C ALA A 622 -48.37 15.16 32.34
N ALA A 623 -48.21 15.73 31.13
CA ALA A 623 -47.07 16.57 30.75
C ALA A 623 -47.52 17.89 30.09
N PRO A 624 -46.74 18.97 30.21
CA PRO A 624 -46.82 20.13 29.32
C PRO A 624 -45.44 20.60 28.79
N LYS A 625 -45.31 21.28 27.65
CA LYS A 625 -46.15 21.36 26.42
C LYS A 625 -45.30 22.02 25.33
N VAL A 626 -45.50 21.68 24.05
CA VAL A 626 -44.83 22.38 22.94
C VAL A 626 -45.50 23.72 22.65
N ILE A 627 -44.69 24.74 22.34
CA ILE A 627 -45.08 25.94 21.57
C ILE A 627 -44.16 25.99 20.35
N GLY A 628 -44.74 26.12 19.15
CA GLY A 628 -43.98 26.30 17.91
C GLY A 628 -43.96 27.76 17.48
N VAL A 629 -42.84 28.20 16.95
CA VAL A 629 -42.68 29.46 16.19
C VAL A 629 -41.84 29.13 14.95
N SER A 630 -42.14 29.77 13.83
CA SER A 630 -41.40 29.60 12.56
C SER A 630 -39.96 30.08 12.67
N ILE A 631 -39.04 29.36 12.03
CA ILE A 631 -37.67 29.82 11.74
C ILE A 631 -37.46 29.64 10.24
N ASP A 632 -36.88 30.66 9.58
CA ASP A 632 -36.73 30.72 8.13
C ASP A 632 -35.81 29.65 7.57
N SER A 633 -36.18 29.11 6.41
CA SER A 633 -35.30 28.27 5.60
C SER A 633 -34.46 29.14 4.68
N SER A 634 -33.35 29.70 5.22
CA SER A 634 -32.49 30.63 4.47
C SER A 634 -30.99 30.44 4.74
N ASN A 635 -30.36 29.59 3.91
CA ASN A 635 -28.93 29.60 3.55
C ASN A 635 -27.85 29.33 4.62
N PRO A 636 -26.61 28.97 4.22
CA PRO A 636 -26.27 28.10 3.09
C PRO A 636 -25.14 27.09 3.41
N TYR A 637 -25.35 25.81 3.14
CA TYR A 637 -24.26 24.84 2.90
C TYR A 637 -24.65 23.96 1.71
N PHE A 638 -23.71 23.76 0.78
CA PHE A 638 -23.93 23.20 -0.55
C PHE A 638 -24.92 23.96 -1.46
N GLU A 639 -24.48 25.13 -1.93
CA GLU A 639 -24.76 25.54 -3.32
C GLU A 639 -23.44 25.96 -3.99
N GLY A 640 -23.27 25.64 -5.28
CA GLY A 640 -21.98 25.72 -5.97
C GLY A 640 -21.75 27.04 -6.72
N GLY A 641 -20.49 27.42 -6.91
CA GLY A 641 -20.12 28.56 -7.75
C GLY A 641 -18.72 28.41 -8.36
N GLY A 642 -18.57 28.78 -9.63
CA GLY A 642 -17.27 28.92 -10.29
C GLY A 642 -16.69 27.66 -10.93
N VAL A 643 -17.40 27.02 -11.86
CA VAL A 643 -16.80 26.00 -12.74
C VAL A 643 -15.80 26.65 -13.70
N SER A 644 -14.52 26.26 -13.63
CA SER A 644 -13.65 26.18 -14.80
C SER A 644 -13.71 24.74 -15.32
N SER A 645 -14.02 24.56 -16.61
CA SER A 645 -14.39 23.25 -17.15
C SER A 645 -13.23 22.28 -17.24
N GLY A 646 -13.32 21.16 -16.52
CA GLY A 646 -12.55 19.95 -16.75
C GLY A 646 -13.51 18.76 -16.84
N ASP A 647 -13.66 18.17 -18.03
CA ASP A 647 -14.60 17.07 -18.26
C ASP A 647 -14.13 15.78 -17.59
N SER A 648 -14.77 15.44 -16.45
CA SER A 648 -14.62 14.14 -15.80
C SER A 648 -15.42 13.06 -16.53
N LEU A 649 -14.95 12.72 -17.74
CA LEU A 649 -15.49 11.64 -18.57
C LEU A 649 -15.29 10.27 -17.91
N GLY A 650 -16.27 9.88 -17.08
CA GLY A 650 -16.31 8.57 -16.46
C GLY A 650 -16.36 7.45 -17.50
N LEU A 651 -15.54 6.41 -17.32
CA LEU A 651 -15.47 5.21 -18.17
C LEU A 651 -16.71 4.32 -18.01
N GLY A 652 -17.84 4.79 -18.54
CA GLY A 652 -19.13 4.13 -18.45
C GLY A 652 -19.25 2.91 -19.38
N ILE A 653 -18.93 1.73 -18.86
CA ILE A 653 -19.20 0.45 -19.53
C ILE A 653 -20.71 0.31 -19.75
N LYS A 654 -21.16 0.36 -21.01
CA LYS A 654 -22.56 0.11 -21.40
C LYS A 654 -22.66 -0.98 -22.46
N SER A 655 -22.68 -2.23 -22.01
CA SER A 655 -23.27 -3.31 -22.81
C SER A 655 -24.78 -3.12 -22.84
N THR A 656 -25.35 -2.89 -24.02
CA THR A 656 -26.81 -2.76 -24.21
C THR A 656 -27.28 -3.63 -25.38
N VAL A 657 -27.77 -4.82 -25.06
CA VAL A 657 -28.66 -5.56 -25.95
C VAL A 657 -29.94 -4.73 -26.08
N ASN A 658 -30.27 -4.31 -27.31
CA ASN A 658 -31.31 -3.31 -27.54
C ASN A 658 -32.54 -3.94 -28.22
N THR A 659 -33.74 -3.64 -27.73
CA THR A 659 -35.01 -4.08 -28.31
C THR A 659 -35.91 -2.88 -28.62
N ASN A 660 -36.24 -2.74 -29.91
CA ASN A 660 -37.37 -2.00 -30.49
C ASN A 660 -37.87 -0.72 -29.79
N THR A 661 -37.68 0.43 -30.44
CA THR A 661 -38.78 1.04 -31.23
C THR A 661 -38.29 2.18 -32.15
N PHE A 662 -39.16 2.64 -33.04
CA PHE A 662 -38.84 3.48 -34.19
C PHE A 662 -38.73 4.99 -33.87
N HIS A 663 -37.83 5.69 -34.57
CA HIS A 663 -38.28 6.77 -35.45
C HIS A 663 -37.38 6.87 -36.71
N ARG A 664 -37.90 7.49 -37.78
CA ARG A 664 -37.44 7.20 -39.16
C ARG A 664 -37.16 8.46 -40.00
N ALA A 665 -35.90 8.90 -40.04
CA ALA A 665 -35.31 9.76 -41.08
C ALA A 665 -33.76 9.66 -41.02
N GLY A 666 -33.00 9.70 -42.13
CA GLY A 666 -33.44 9.65 -43.52
C GLY A 666 -32.40 10.15 -44.54
N LEU A 667 -31.36 9.33 -44.86
CA LEU A 667 -30.34 9.55 -45.91
C LEU A 667 -29.49 10.84 -45.79
N ALA A 668 -28.21 10.89 -46.20
CA ALA A 668 -27.58 10.17 -47.30
C ALA A 668 -26.09 9.86 -47.07
N VAL A 669 -25.61 8.84 -47.77
CA VAL A 669 -24.17 8.56 -47.93
C VAL A 669 -23.62 9.32 -49.13
N ARG A 670 -22.45 9.94 -48.98
CA ARG A 670 -21.48 10.10 -50.07
C ARG A 670 -20.06 10.27 -49.53
N ALA A 671 -19.15 9.43 -50.01
CA ALA A 671 -17.73 9.75 -50.00
C ALA A 671 -17.41 10.58 -51.26
N GLU A 672 -16.35 11.39 -51.20
CA GLU A 672 -15.23 11.27 -52.14
C GLU A 672 -14.04 12.16 -51.75
N SER A 673 -12.87 11.82 -52.26
CA SER A 673 -11.61 12.53 -52.02
C SER A 673 -11.26 13.38 -53.25
N ARG A 674 -10.87 14.65 -53.08
CA ARG A 674 -9.64 15.16 -53.74
C ARG A 674 -9.12 16.55 -53.34
N GLU A 675 -7.79 16.57 -53.40
CA GLU A 675 -6.79 17.63 -53.50
C GLU A 675 -7.20 19.03 -54.04
N ARG A 676 -6.64 20.05 -53.38
CA ARG A 676 -6.05 21.30 -53.94
C ARG A 676 -6.85 22.14 -54.98
N SER A 677 -7.13 23.39 -54.60
CA SER A 677 -6.33 24.53 -55.10
C SER A 677 -6.66 25.85 -54.36
N ASN A 678 -5.75 26.83 -54.45
CA ASN A 678 -5.88 28.13 -53.79
C ASN A 678 -6.70 29.12 -54.64
N LEU A 679 -7.50 29.98 -54.00
CA LEU A 679 -7.52 31.43 -54.25
C LEU A 679 -8.40 32.16 -53.23
N ALA A 680 -7.88 33.25 -52.65
CA ALA A 680 -8.64 34.20 -51.83
C ALA A 680 -8.43 35.61 -52.38
N VAL A 681 -9.46 36.45 -52.25
CA VAL A 681 -9.51 37.83 -52.77
C VAL A 681 -9.88 38.79 -51.60
N PRO A 682 -9.98 40.13 -51.75
CA PRO A 682 -9.05 41.05 -51.08
C PRO A 682 -9.74 41.93 -50.01
N ASN A 683 -9.19 43.15 -49.80
CA ASN A 683 -9.70 44.28 -48.99
C ASN A 683 -9.47 44.20 -47.46
N ASN A 684 -9.22 45.32 -46.75
CA ASN A 684 -8.68 46.63 -47.15
C ASN A 684 -8.11 47.36 -45.90
N GLY A 685 -7.10 48.22 -46.03
CA GLY A 685 -6.49 48.97 -44.91
C GLY A 685 -5.19 49.68 -45.33
N SER A 686 -4.98 50.94 -44.92
CA SER A 686 -4.12 51.87 -45.70
C SER A 686 -3.04 52.63 -44.92
N ARG A 687 -1.81 52.66 -45.50
CA ARG A 687 -0.74 53.69 -45.35
C ARG A 687 -0.04 53.74 -43.96
N GLN A 688 1.23 54.17 -43.80
CA GLN A 688 2.26 54.69 -44.73
C GLN A 688 3.70 54.44 -44.17
N ALA A 689 4.75 54.98 -44.84
CA ALA A 689 6.20 54.87 -44.57
C ALA A 689 6.80 53.47 -44.89
N VAL A 690 7.62 53.24 -45.93
CA VAL A 690 8.84 53.89 -46.49
C VAL A 690 10.14 53.42 -45.80
N GLY A 691 10.87 52.54 -46.48
CA GLY A 691 12.23 52.07 -46.14
C GLY A 691 12.70 51.00 -47.13
N ALA A 692 13.93 51.12 -47.66
CA ALA A 692 14.52 50.15 -48.60
C ALA A 692 15.47 49.16 -47.87
N GLY A 693 15.82 47.97 -48.39
CA GLY A 693 15.38 47.28 -49.61
C GLY A 693 16.51 46.40 -50.23
N ARG A 694 16.15 45.34 -50.99
CA ARG A 694 17.06 44.34 -51.62
C ARG A 694 17.77 43.41 -50.59
N ARG A 695 18.18 42.15 -50.89
CA ARG A 695 18.25 41.35 -52.14
C ARG A 695 18.29 39.82 -51.79
N SER A 696 17.93 38.95 -52.75
CA SER A 696 18.31 37.51 -52.94
C SER A 696 18.67 36.61 -51.73
N ARG A 697 17.92 35.53 -51.42
CA ARG A 697 17.83 34.18 -52.07
C ARG A 697 19.05 33.23 -51.88
N THR A 698 18.78 32.05 -51.27
CA THR A 698 19.29 30.67 -51.55
C THR A 698 20.81 30.41 -51.69
N GLY A 699 21.38 29.30 -51.17
CA GLY A 699 20.79 28.12 -50.54
C GLY A 699 21.86 27.07 -50.16
N SER A 700 21.44 25.85 -49.80
CA SER A 700 22.31 24.79 -49.26
C SER A 700 23.29 24.15 -50.26
N PRO A 701 24.40 23.56 -49.77
CA PRO A 701 25.06 22.42 -50.41
C PRO A 701 25.05 21.16 -49.53
N THR A 702 25.22 19.99 -50.15
CA THR A 702 25.21 18.67 -49.48
C THR A 702 26.51 17.89 -49.70
N ARG A 703 26.93 17.13 -48.67
CA ARG A 703 27.60 15.81 -48.78
C ARG A 703 29.05 15.72 -49.34
N GLY A 704 30.02 15.82 -48.43
CA GLY A 704 30.73 14.61 -47.97
C GLY A 704 32.18 14.31 -48.42
N LYS A 705 32.69 13.21 -47.83
CA LYS A 705 34.00 12.51 -47.97
C LYS A 705 35.09 12.79 -46.93
N ILE A 706 35.97 11.79 -46.82
CA ILE A 706 36.99 11.51 -45.79
C ILE A 706 38.38 11.75 -46.37
N PRO A 707 39.38 12.13 -45.55
CA PRO A 707 40.77 11.72 -45.74
C PRO A 707 41.33 10.94 -44.54
N THR A 708 42.35 10.11 -44.78
CA THR A 708 43.04 9.28 -43.76
C THR A 708 44.55 9.48 -43.81
N LEU A 709 45.17 9.60 -42.63
CA LEU A 709 46.57 9.23 -42.27
C LEU A 709 47.72 9.61 -43.23
N HIS A 710 48.67 10.43 -42.76
CA HIS A 710 50.02 9.98 -42.33
C HIS A 710 50.76 11.09 -41.50
N PRO A 711 52.01 10.96 -41.00
CA PRO A 711 52.31 11.27 -39.58
C PRO A 711 53.46 12.28 -39.33
N LEU A 712 53.73 12.57 -38.04
CA LEU A 712 55.00 13.07 -37.42
C LEU A 712 55.64 14.35 -38.03
N GLU A 713 56.27 15.27 -37.29
CA GLU A 713 57.16 15.13 -36.13
C GLU A 713 57.25 16.47 -35.34
N GLU A 714 58.06 16.48 -34.27
CA GLU A 714 58.61 17.59 -33.44
C GLU A 714 58.17 19.06 -33.66
N ASP A 715 57.52 19.67 -32.64
CA ASP A 715 58.17 20.52 -31.60
C ASP A 715 57.24 20.67 -30.35
#